data_AF-A0A023C0C3-F1
#
_entry.id   AF-A0A023C0C3-F1
#
_cell.length_a   1.000
_cell.length_b   1.000
_cell.length_c   1.000
_cell.angle_alpha   90.00
_cell.angle_beta   90.00
_cell.angle_gamma   90.00
#
_symmetry.space_group_name_H-M   'P 1'
#
loop_
_entity.id
_entity.type
_entity.pdbx_description
1 polymer ?
#
loop_
_entity_poly.entity_id
_entity_poly.type
_entity_poly.pdbx_seq_one_letter_code
_entity_poly.pdbx_strand_id
1 'polypeptide(L)'
;MRIYGAGGHSQVIREVLEENGYEVTETFDDKPSGRHYASKNVTSGARRNLKEFPHKGYPVIVAVGINAERAEIAGFLKSDFEKAIHHSAIIAPTAKIGEGTVVFAGAIIQPNTVIGEHVIINTAASIDHDNVIGNFAHISPKAALCGHVEVGEGSHVGVGAVVIPKVKIGKWCTIGAGAVVLKDVPDYSTVVGNPGKIIKTKLTDLKLNNKPKSSEITFIGSGISSSFTILHFLDLIEHHKTKRKININIIDKYREFHSGIPYGSRSGFSVHLITSLKNFLPEPELGKFIKWLNNNKNWLLDELKKDGGTLSSEWITKHEDKIKNNEWEDLFIPRRFFGWYINEKVKNRLEEFKIKGAIDVNYINAEVIDIEKSENTYELSLDNKDTVFSEKVILSVGSLPVNHLWKEEDIVEEDNLLFINDPYGSELKTTLEKIDSFLEKQSGKKTNVLIVGANASGLELLYKLNDVEKIKSEINKFIILSTQGLLPDAVIDEERKKEYTPFNLQALTKEKNITAEIIAEATFKDLDYADQIHLGAASTVDIISKAFGSLLNKLNPEELKKFACYYGNEIGRRQRCAGFHYSKTIDELKQENRFDHIAGRFRDINIEAAGEYSLEYLDTKSGKNKTYEDSVGIVINCVGSTNLTKQNIPELLKKLIKKGYCKPNDSKIGFEVNEQLEASDNLHIVGPLLAGNVFDGKAVWHVEHCGRIIWLSQVLSEKMNDYFFKKTELKEKPI
;
A
#
# COMPACT_ATOMS: atom_id res chain seq x y z
N MET A 1 43.39 10.14 3.58
CA MET A 1 41.94 10.20 3.26
C MET A 1 41.40 8.81 2.99
N ARG A 2 40.13 8.56 3.31
CA ARG A 2 39.45 7.29 3.02
C ARG A 2 38.28 7.52 2.07
N ILE A 3 37.98 6.54 1.22
CA ILE A 3 36.88 6.62 0.27
C ILE A 3 35.87 5.51 0.53
N TYR A 4 34.58 5.85 0.59
CA TYR A 4 33.48 4.90 0.59
C TYR A 4 32.78 4.91 -0.77
N GLY A 5 33.00 3.87 -1.57
CA GLY A 5 32.53 3.69 -2.94
C GLY A 5 33.70 3.37 -3.88
N ALA A 6 33.56 2.34 -4.71
CA ALA A 6 34.59 1.88 -5.65
C ALA A 6 34.12 1.83 -7.12
N GLY A 7 33.09 2.64 -7.45
CA GLY A 7 32.57 2.81 -8.81
C GLY A 7 33.26 3.93 -9.61
N GLY A 8 32.79 4.21 -10.83
CA GLY A 8 33.41 5.23 -11.68
C GLY A 8 33.45 6.65 -11.08
N HIS A 9 32.50 7.00 -10.21
CA HIS A 9 32.52 8.29 -9.52
C HIS A 9 33.69 8.43 -8.54
N SER A 10 34.12 7.34 -7.89
CA SER A 10 35.22 7.38 -6.93
C SER A 10 36.59 7.51 -7.58
N GLN A 11 36.71 7.13 -8.85
CA GLN A 11 37.92 7.37 -9.64
C GLN A 11 38.21 8.87 -9.75
N VAL A 12 37.19 9.66 -10.11
CA VAL A 12 37.36 11.11 -10.29
C VAL A 12 37.61 11.80 -8.93
N ILE A 13 36.98 11.34 -7.85
CA ILE A 13 37.23 11.87 -6.50
C ILE A 13 38.66 11.57 -6.04
N ARG A 14 39.16 10.36 -6.32
CA ARG A 14 40.54 9.98 -6.01
C ARG A 14 41.53 10.93 -6.67
N GLU A 15 41.34 11.22 -7.96
CA GLU A 15 42.20 12.17 -8.69
C GLU A 15 42.19 13.56 -8.02
N VAL A 16 41.01 14.08 -7.66
CA VAL A 16 40.89 15.36 -6.93
C VAL A 16 41.67 15.33 -5.60
N LEU A 17 41.60 14.23 -4.85
CA LEU A 17 42.31 14.09 -3.58
C LEU A 17 43.82 14.02 -3.78
N GLU A 18 44.29 13.20 -4.72
CA GLU A 18 45.71 12.98 -4.98
C GLU A 18 46.38 14.24 -5.54
N GLU A 19 45.72 15.00 -6.41
CA GLU A 19 46.21 16.31 -6.89
C GLU A 19 46.34 17.36 -5.79
N ASN A 20 45.45 17.31 -4.80
CA ASN A 20 45.53 18.15 -3.61
C ASN A 20 46.56 17.66 -2.59
N GLY A 21 47.34 16.63 -2.92
CA GLY A 21 48.38 16.07 -2.06
C GLY A 21 47.86 15.13 -0.95
N TYR A 22 46.59 14.71 -1.02
CA TYR A 22 46.06 13.72 -0.09
C TYR A 22 46.38 12.30 -0.58
N GLU A 23 46.91 11.48 0.33
CA GLU A 23 47.02 10.04 0.11
C GLU A 23 45.68 9.35 0.44
N VAL A 24 45.18 8.50 -0.47
CA VAL A 24 43.98 7.67 -0.23
C VAL A 24 44.41 6.32 0.35
N THR A 25 44.22 6.17 1.67
CA THR A 25 44.74 5.03 2.43
C THR A 25 43.86 3.78 2.31
N GLU A 26 42.54 3.96 2.20
CA GLU A 26 41.56 2.86 2.18
C GLU A 26 40.39 3.17 1.24
N THR A 27 39.83 2.11 0.64
CA THR A 27 38.62 2.18 -0.18
C THR A 27 37.65 1.08 0.23
N PHE A 28 36.43 1.48 0.59
CA PHE A 28 35.36 0.58 1.03
C PHE A 28 34.27 0.48 -0.03
N ASP A 29 33.68 -0.70 -0.24
CA ASP A 29 32.50 -0.86 -1.10
C ASP A 29 31.63 -2.03 -0.59
N ASP A 30 30.30 -1.91 -0.67
CA ASP A 30 29.38 -2.97 -0.23
C ASP A 30 29.39 -4.21 -1.16
N LYS A 31 30.02 -4.09 -2.33
CA LYS A 31 30.27 -5.17 -3.29
C LYS A 31 31.77 -5.28 -3.63
N PRO A 32 32.63 -5.64 -2.67
CA PRO A 32 34.09 -5.58 -2.82
C PRO A 32 34.66 -6.59 -3.83
N SER A 33 33.86 -7.60 -4.23
CA SER A 33 34.22 -8.59 -5.26
C SER A 33 33.89 -8.14 -6.69
N GLY A 34 33.44 -6.90 -6.88
CA GLY A 34 33.12 -6.33 -8.19
C GLY A 34 34.36 -5.95 -9.01
N ARG A 35 34.15 -5.54 -10.27
CA ARG A 35 35.20 -4.86 -11.04
C ARG A 35 35.33 -3.42 -10.53
N HIS A 36 36.44 -3.13 -9.88
CA HIS A 36 36.75 -1.81 -9.32
C HIS A 36 37.90 -1.18 -10.09
N TYR A 37 37.63 -0.05 -10.75
CA TYR A 37 38.62 0.67 -11.55
C TYR A 37 39.43 1.67 -10.70
N ALA A 38 38.84 2.14 -9.60
CA ALA A 38 39.40 3.19 -8.75
C ALA A 38 40.33 2.67 -7.63
N SER A 39 40.35 1.38 -7.31
CA SER A 39 41.26 0.79 -6.32
C SER A 39 41.47 -0.69 -6.58
N LYS A 40 42.70 -1.18 -6.39
CA LYS A 40 43.05 -2.61 -6.46
C LYS A 40 42.72 -3.35 -5.16
N ASN A 41 42.63 -2.63 -4.05
CA ASN A 41 42.32 -3.15 -2.72
C ASN A 41 41.03 -2.50 -2.22
N VAL A 42 39.92 -3.24 -2.26
CA VAL A 42 38.60 -2.78 -1.80
C VAL A 42 38.16 -3.68 -0.65
N THR A 43 37.92 -3.08 0.50
CA THR A 43 37.41 -3.77 1.68
C THR A 43 35.89 -3.65 1.76
N SER A 44 35.24 -4.52 2.55
CA SER A 44 33.79 -4.50 2.68
C SER A 44 33.29 -3.18 3.28
N GLY A 45 32.26 -2.62 2.66
CA GLY A 45 31.52 -1.48 3.17
C GLY A 45 30.72 -1.81 4.43
N ALA A 46 30.24 -0.74 5.07
CA ALA A 46 29.53 -0.75 6.34
C ALA A 46 28.11 -1.32 6.27
N ARG A 47 27.48 -1.44 5.07
CA ARG A 47 26.10 -1.97 4.99
C ARG A 47 25.98 -3.43 5.43
N ARG A 48 27.06 -4.21 5.29
CA ARG A 48 27.07 -5.62 5.73
C ARG A 48 27.34 -5.79 7.21
N ASN A 49 28.22 -4.97 7.78
CA ASN A 49 28.56 -5.02 9.19
C ASN A 49 28.99 -3.63 9.70
N LEU A 50 28.01 -2.86 10.16
CA LEU A 50 28.24 -1.50 10.63
C LEU A 50 29.14 -1.45 11.87
N LYS A 51 29.07 -2.46 12.75
CA LYS A 51 29.82 -2.48 14.02
C LYS A 51 31.32 -2.67 13.80
N GLU A 52 31.69 -3.49 12.82
CA GLU A 52 33.10 -3.77 12.47
C GLU A 52 33.71 -2.74 11.53
N PHE A 53 32.89 -1.85 10.94
CA PHE A 53 33.41 -0.78 10.10
C PHE A 53 34.31 0.17 10.91
N PRO A 54 35.50 0.55 10.41
CA PRO A 54 36.42 1.43 11.13
C PRO A 54 35.93 2.87 11.10
N HIS A 55 34.97 3.23 11.95
CA HIS A 55 34.36 4.56 11.99
C HIS A 55 35.38 5.67 12.31
N LYS A 56 36.31 5.39 13.23
CA LYS A 56 37.36 6.33 13.64
C LYS A 56 38.58 6.26 12.72
N GLY A 57 39.33 7.35 12.61
CA GLY A 57 40.56 7.43 11.81
C GLY A 57 40.53 8.63 10.86
N TYR A 58 41.19 8.49 9.71
CA TYR A 58 41.20 9.54 8.69
C TYR A 58 39.79 9.89 8.20
N PRO A 59 39.52 11.13 7.75
CA PRO A 59 38.19 11.46 7.22
C PRO A 59 37.79 10.63 6.00
N VAL A 60 36.49 10.48 5.80
CA VAL A 60 35.88 9.69 4.72
C VAL A 60 35.22 10.61 3.69
N ILE A 61 35.38 10.29 2.40
CA ILE A 61 34.53 10.83 1.33
C ILE A 61 33.58 9.72 0.85
N VAL A 62 32.27 9.98 0.88
CA VAL A 62 31.27 9.07 0.33
C VAL A 62 31.17 9.26 -1.18
N ALA A 63 31.93 8.47 -1.92
CA ALA A 63 32.08 8.52 -3.37
C ALA A 63 30.99 7.71 -4.11
N VAL A 64 29.73 7.93 -3.76
CA VAL A 64 28.57 7.30 -4.38
C VAL A 64 27.75 8.34 -5.14
N GLY A 65 27.61 8.15 -6.46
CA GLY A 65 26.93 9.11 -7.34
C GLY A 65 25.41 9.15 -7.15
N ILE A 66 24.80 8.07 -6.66
CA ILE A 66 23.36 8.02 -6.40
C ILE A 66 23.06 8.76 -5.10
N ASN A 67 22.31 9.87 -5.18
CA ASN A 67 22.04 10.76 -4.04
C ASN A 67 21.45 10.05 -2.83
N ALA A 68 20.46 9.17 -3.04
CA ALA A 68 19.79 8.46 -1.95
C ALA A 68 20.73 7.47 -1.23
N GLU A 69 21.57 6.75 -1.98
CA GLU A 69 22.57 5.86 -1.40
C GLU A 69 23.65 6.63 -0.65
N ARG A 70 24.09 7.77 -1.20
CA ARG A 70 25.05 8.66 -0.54
C ARG A 70 24.50 9.18 0.78
N ALA A 71 23.24 9.60 0.80
CA ALA A 71 22.55 10.06 2.01
C ALA A 71 22.41 8.96 3.06
N GLU A 72 22.02 7.75 2.63
CA GLU A 72 21.93 6.59 3.51
C GLU A 72 23.29 6.28 4.16
N ILE A 73 24.36 6.18 3.35
CA ILE A 73 25.71 5.85 3.83
C ILE A 73 26.22 6.90 4.81
N ALA A 74 26.13 8.18 4.44
CA ALA A 74 26.54 9.27 5.33
C ALA A 74 25.75 9.25 6.64
N GLY A 75 24.46 8.94 6.60
CA GLY A 75 23.57 8.96 7.77
C GLY A 75 23.85 7.87 8.81
N PHE A 76 24.41 6.72 8.43
CA PHE A 76 24.75 5.65 9.39
C PHE A 76 26.23 5.60 9.78
N LEU A 77 27.13 6.26 9.03
CA LEU A 77 28.55 6.30 9.34
C LEU A 77 28.82 7.25 10.52
N LYS A 78 29.63 6.81 11.47
CA LYS A 78 30.09 7.62 12.62
C LYS A 78 31.52 8.12 12.39
N SER A 79 31.79 8.56 11.17
CA SER A 79 33.10 9.02 10.71
C SER A 79 33.12 10.52 10.54
N ASP A 80 34.30 11.12 10.68
CA ASP A 80 34.52 12.49 10.22
C ASP A 80 34.51 12.51 8.68
N PHE A 81 33.89 13.54 8.11
CA PHE A 81 33.84 13.78 6.68
C PHE A 81 34.69 15.00 6.34
N GLU A 82 35.21 15.03 5.11
CA GLU A 82 36.05 16.14 4.63
C GLU A 82 35.54 16.61 3.26
N LYS A 83 36.01 17.76 2.80
CA LYS A 83 35.73 18.26 1.45
C LYS A 83 36.77 17.78 0.44
N ALA A 84 36.35 17.59 -0.81
CA ALA A 84 37.28 17.37 -1.92
C ALA A 84 37.03 18.42 -3.00
N ILE A 85 37.92 19.42 -3.10
CA ILE A 85 37.75 20.57 -4.00
C ILE A 85 38.89 20.59 -5.00
N HIS A 86 38.58 20.46 -6.29
CA HIS A 86 39.58 20.51 -7.35
C HIS A 86 40.22 21.89 -7.47
N HIS A 87 41.54 21.95 -7.68
CA HIS A 87 42.31 23.21 -7.71
C HIS A 87 41.87 24.22 -8.79
N SER A 88 41.24 23.73 -9.86
CA SER A 88 40.69 24.56 -10.95
C SER A 88 39.27 25.08 -10.70
N ALA A 89 38.64 24.73 -9.57
CA ALA A 89 37.36 25.32 -9.19
C ALA A 89 37.54 26.78 -8.75
N ILE A 90 36.64 27.66 -9.19
CA ILE A 90 36.64 29.07 -8.83
C ILE A 90 35.56 29.28 -7.77
N ILE A 91 35.97 29.55 -6.55
CA ILE A 91 35.06 29.67 -5.40
C ILE A 91 35.22 31.06 -4.79
N ALA A 92 34.10 31.78 -4.69
CA ALA A 92 34.07 33.09 -4.04
C ALA A 92 34.41 32.96 -2.54
N PRO A 93 35.21 33.88 -1.96
CA PRO A 93 35.59 33.82 -0.55
C PRO A 93 34.43 33.85 0.45
N THR A 94 33.26 34.36 0.04
CA THR A 94 32.06 34.42 0.90
C THR A 94 31.15 33.20 0.76
N ALA A 95 31.45 32.26 -0.14
CA ALA A 95 30.70 31.02 -0.27
C ALA A 95 30.98 30.07 0.91
N LYS A 96 29.96 29.32 1.33
CA LYS A 96 30.06 28.32 2.40
C LYS A 96 29.81 26.93 1.84
N ILE A 97 30.65 25.96 2.22
CA ILE A 97 30.58 24.58 1.73
C ILE A 97 30.61 23.63 2.92
N GLY A 98 29.58 22.79 3.05
CA GLY A 98 29.46 21.78 4.10
C GLY A 98 30.39 20.57 3.91
N GLU A 99 30.54 19.76 4.96
CA GLU A 99 31.43 18.60 4.96
C GLU A 99 30.96 17.48 4.03
N GLY A 100 31.89 16.63 3.59
CA GLY A 100 31.62 15.53 2.67
C GLY A 100 31.32 15.96 1.22
N THR A 101 31.28 17.28 0.96
CA THR A 101 30.99 17.85 -0.37
C THR A 101 32.18 17.78 -1.30
N VAL A 102 31.91 17.46 -2.56
CA VAL A 102 32.90 17.37 -3.63
C VAL A 102 32.64 18.43 -4.69
N VAL A 103 33.68 19.18 -5.05
CA VAL A 103 33.66 20.19 -6.11
C VAL A 103 34.68 19.81 -7.18
N PHE A 104 34.21 19.54 -8.39
CA PHE A 104 35.02 19.05 -9.50
C PHE A 104 35.60 20.18 -10.36
N ALA A 105 36.50 19.80 -11.27
CA ALA A 105 37.25 20.69 -12.14
C ALA A 105 36.38 21.72 -12.86
N GLY A 106 36.82 22.98 -12.84
CA GLY A 106 36.21 24.09 -13.55
C GLY A 106 34.83 24.52 -13.04
N ALA A 107 34.35 23.98 -11.91
CA ALA A 107 33.12 24.48 -11.28
C ALA A 107 33.31 25.93 -10.80
N ILE A 108 32.25 26.73 -10.90
CA ILE A 108 32.23 28.14 -10.48
C ILE A 108 31.15 28.33 -9.42
N ILE A 109 31.53 28.83 -8.24
CA ILE A 109 30.64 29.11 -7.12
C ILE A 109 30.80 30.59 -6.74
N GLN A 110 29.75 31.38 -6.95
CA GLN A 110 29.76 32.84 -6.77
C GLN A 110 29.38 33.27 -5.34
N PRO A 111 29.55 34.58 -5.00
CA PRO A 111 29.41 35.08 -3.63
C PRO A 111 28.10 34.72 -2.94
N ASN A 112 28.19 34.57 -1.61
CA ASN A 112 27.07 34.34 -0.67
C ASN A 112 26.29 33.04 -0.87
N THR A 113 26.75 32.15 -1.75
CA THR A 113 26.16 30.83 -1.92
C THR A 113 26.42 29.94 -0.71
N VAL A 114 25.41 29.18 -0.29
CA VAL A 114 25.50 28.18 0.78
C VAL A 114 25.28 26.80 0.18
N ILE A 115 26.29 25.94 0.30
CA ILE A 115 26.26 24.54 -0.12
C ILE A 115 26.25 23.66 1.13
N GLY A 116 25.27 22.76 1.19
CA GLY A 116 25.10 21.81 2.27
C GLY A 116 26.17 20.70 2.29
N GLU A 117 25.89 19.67 3.07
CA GLU A 117 26.78 18.52 3.28
C GLU A 117 26.59 17.46 2.20
N HIS A 118 27.67 16.74 1.87
CA HIS A 118 27.66 15.63 0.90
C HIS A 118 27.09 15.98 -0.48
N VAL A 119 27.25 17.25 -0.89
CA VAL A 119 26.82 17.73 -2.19
C VAL A 119 27.85 17.34 -3.26
N ILE A 120 27.39 17.10 -4.49
CA ILE A 120 28.27 16.97 -5.65
C ILE A 120 28.07 18.20 -6.54
N ILE A 121 29.12 19.03 -6.66
CA ILE A 121 29.20 20.09 -7.68
C ILE A 121 30.13 19.60 -8.78
N ASN A 122 29.54 19.21 -9.91
CA ASN A 122 30.25 18.46 -10.94
C ASN A 122 30.96 19.37 -11.96
N THR A 123 31.71 18.75 -12.87
CA THR A 123 32.63 19.42 -13.80
C THR A 123 31.96 20.57 -14.55
N ALA A 124 32.55 21.76 -14.46
CA ALA A 124 32.07 22.97 -15.10
C ALA A 124 30.60 23.36 -14.76
N ALA A 125 30.07 22.91 -13.61
CA ALA A 125 28.82 23.44 -13.09
C ALA A 125 29.00 24.91 -12.68
N SER A 126 27.97 25.73 -12.91
CA SER A 126 27.98 27.16 -12.60
C SER A 126 26.87 27.47 -11.61
N ILE A 127 27.24 28.06 -10.48
CA ILE A 127 26.35 28.45 -9.39
C ILE A 127 26.58 29.92 -9.12
N ASP A 128 25.62 30.75 -9.53
CA ASP A 128 25.65 32.21 -9.34
C ASP A 128 25.42 32.60 -7.86
N HIS A 129 25.24 33.89 -7.61
CA HIS A 129 25.24 34.46 -6.27
C HIS A 129 23.97 34.13 -5.47
N ASP A 130 24.11 34.12 -4.14
CA ASP A 130 23.01 33.94 -3.17
C ASP A 130 22.19 32.65 -3.35
N ASN A 131 22.81 31.58 -3.87
CA ASN A 131 22.17 30.28 -4.03
C ASN A 131 22.17 29.49 -2.72
N VAL A 132 21.18 28.61 -2.53
CA VAL A 132 21.11 27.69 -1.39
C VAL A 132 20.95 26.26 -1.91
N ILE A 133 21.96 25.41 -1.68
CA ILE A 133 21.99 24.02 -2.15
C ILE A 133 21.92 23.09 -0.93
N GLY A 134 20.85 22.32 -0.82
CA GLY A 134 20.60 21.41 0.29
C GLY A 134 21.51 20.18 0.28
N ASN A 135 21.57 19.49 1.43
CA ASN A 135 22.41 18.31 1.64
C ASN A 135 22.14 17.23 0.59
N PHE A 136 23.17 16.46 0.22
CA PHE A 136 23.07 15.36 -0.73
C PHE A 136 22.62 15.73 -2.15
N ALA A 137 22.48 17.02 -2.48
CA ALA A 137 22.16 17.44 -3.83
C ALA A 137 23.30 17.10 -4.81
N HIS A 138 22.97 17.04 -6.11
CA HIS A 138 23.95 16.82 -7.16
C HIS A 138 23.69 17.77 -8.33
N ILE A 139 24.60 18.72 -8.52
CA ILE A 139 24.62 19.65 -9.64
C ILE A 139 25.54 19.06 -10.71
N SER A 140 24.96 18.54 -11.79
CA SER A 140 25.66 17.77 -12.82
C SER A 140 26.56 18.62 -13.72
N PRO A 141 27.40 17.98 -14.57
CA PRO A 141 28.28 18.71 -15.45
C PRO A 141 27.57 19.77 -16.29
N LYS A 142 28.15 20.97 -16.35
CA LYS A 142 27.63 22.11 -17.12
C LYS A 142 26.21 22.57 -16.74
N ALA A 143 25.65 22.11 -15.63
CA ALA A 143 24.40 22.68 -15.12
C ALA A 143 24.64 24.13 -14.65
N ALA A 144 23.70 25.02 -14.91
CA ALA A 144 23.77 26.43 -14.58
C ALA A 144 22.61 26.83 -13.66
N LEU A 145 22.92 27.32 -12.47
CA LEU A 145 21.99 27.90 -11.52
C LEU A 145 22.21 29.41 -11.48
N CYS A 146 21.25 30.19 -11.95
CA CYS A 146 21.29 31.65 -11.86
C CYS A 146 21.10 32.13 -10.40
N GLY A 147 21.16 33.44 -10.16
CA GLY A 147 21.12 33.99 -8.79
C GLY A 147 19.84 33.66 -8.01
N HIS A 148 19.98 33.44 -6.70
CA HIS A 148 18.88 33.16 -5.75
C HIS A 148 18.06 31.89 -6.00
N VAL A 149 18.65 30.86 -6.63
CA VAL A 149 18.04 29.53 -6.74
C VAL A 149 18.21 28.75 -5.44
N GLU A 150 17.12 28.10 -5.03
CA GLU A 150 17.10 27.14 -3.93
C GLU A 150 17.01 25.72 -4.50
N VAL A 151 17.89 24.82 -4.09
CA VAL A 151 17.84 23.39 -4.45
C VAL A 151 17.67 22.57 -3.17
N GLY A 152 16.56 21.86 -3.07
CA GLY A 152 16.25 21.02 -1.92
C GLY A 152 17.19 19.83 -1.77
N GLU A 153 17.20 19.26 -0.55
CA GLU A 153 17.97 18.08 -0.19
C GLU A 153 17.79 16.93 -1.18
N GLY A 154 18.89 16.26 -1.54
CA GLY A 154 18.88 15.04 -2.37
C GLY A 154 18.51 15.26 -3.83
N SER A 155 18.22 16.50 -4.25
CA SER A 155 17.82 16.81 -5.62
C SER A 155 18.98 16.71 -6.61
N HIS A 156 18.67 16.21 -7.81
CA HIS A 156 19.61 16.06 -8.91
C HIS A 156 19.28 17.06 -10.02
N VAL A 157 20.22 17.96 -10.32
CA VAL A 157 20.14 18.87 -11.45
C VAL A 157 20.98 18.30 -12.58
N GLY A 158 20.33 17.85 -13.66
CA GLY A 158 20.94 17.08 -14.75
C GLY A 158 21.93 17.87 -15.61
N VAL A 159 22.72 17.13 -16.40
CA VAL A 159 23.79 17.68 -17.26
C VAL A 159 23.25 18.79 -18.16
N GLY A 160 23.90 19.96 -18.14
CA GLY A 160 23.52 21.09 -19.01
C GLY A 160 22.14 21.69 -18.73
N ALA A 161 21.49 21.36 -17.61
CA ALA A 161 20.23 21.99 -17.22
C ALA A 161 20.46 23.45 -16.79
N VAL A 162 19.47 24.31 -17.06
CA VAL A 162 19.51 25.74 -16.74
C VAL A 162 18.34 26.07 -15.83
N VAL A 163 18.61 26.71 -14.70
CA VAL A 163 17.61 27.17 -13.73
C VAL A 163 17.66 28.69 -13.64
N ILE A 164 16.56 29.36 -13.97
CA ILE A 164 16.48 30.83 -13.97
C ILE A 164 16.50 31.39 -12.53
N PRO A 165 16.77 32.70 -12.34
CA PRO A 165 16.85 33.29 -11.01
C PRO A 165 15.59 33.07 -10.17
N LYS A 166 15.77 32.97 -8.84
CA LYS A 166 14.69 32.92 -7.84
C LYS A 166 13.75 31.70 -7.93
N VAL A 167 14.19 30.63 -8.59
CA VAL A 167 13.43 29.37 -8.64
C VAL A 167 13.77 28.50 -7.44
N LYS A 168 12.74 27.90 -6.84
CA LYS A 168 12.87 26.88 -5.81
C LYS A 168 12.65 25.49 -6.39
N ILE A 169 13.69 24.66 -6.35
CA ILE A 169 13.61 23.23 -6.59
C ILE A 169 13.42 22.53 -5.26
N GLY A 170 12.35 21.76 -5.12
CA GLY A 170 12.04 20.98 -3.93
C GLY A 170 13.06 19.88 -3.64
N LYS A 171 12.83 19.10 -2.58
CA LYS A 171 13.68 17.97 -2.16
C LYS A 171 13.50 16.78 -3.10
N TRP A 172 14.56 15.97 -3.26
CA TRP A 172 14.54 14.71 -4.00
C TRP A 172 13.95 14.83 -5.41
N CYS A 173 14.13 15.99 -6.04
CA CYS A 173 13.71 16.27 -7.41
C CYS A 173 14.74 15.76 -8.41
N THR A 174 14.30 15.47 -9.64
CA THR A 174 15.17 15.17 -10.77
C THR A 174 14.90 16.18 -11.88
N ILE A 175 15.84 17.09 -12.13
CA ILE A 175 15.84 17.94 -13.31
C ILE A 175 16.61 17.20 -14.40
N GLY A 176 15.95 16.87 -15.50
CA GLY A 176 16.53 16.14 -16.62
C GLY A 176 17.64 16.93 -17.31
N ALA A 177 18.52 16.20 -18.01
CA ALA A 177 19.59 16.80 -18.80
C ALA A 177 19.03 17.79 -19.83
N GLY A 178 19.69 18.94 -19.97
CA GLY A 178 19.33 20.01 -20.90
C GLY A 178 17.99 20.71 -20.60
N ALA A 179 17.36 20.46 -19.44
CA ALA A 179 16.09 21.07 -19.11
C ALA A 179 16.24 22.56 -18.75
N VAL A 180 15.25 23.38 -19.12
CA VAL A 180 15.20 24.82 -18.76
C VAL A 180 14.09 25.06 -17.76
N VAL A 181 14.45 25.23 -16.49
CA VAL A 181 13.49 25.37 -15.38
C VAL A 181 13.14 26.84 -15.20
N LEU A 182 11.87 27.16 -15.45
CA LEU A 182 11.34 28.54 -15.44
C LEU A 182 10.45 28.85 -14.22
N LYS A 183 10.13 27.84 -13.40
CA LYS A 183 9.19 27.93 -12.28
C LYS A 183 9.61 26.96 -11.17
N ASP A 184 9.11 27.22 -9.97
CA ASP A 184 9.30 26.35 -8.81
C ASP A 184 8.88 24.91 -9.10
N VAL A 185 9.65 23.98 -8.54
CA VAL A 185 9.49 22.54 -8.71
C VAL A 185 9.12 21.95 -7.34
N PRO A 186 7.94 21.33 -7.19
CA PRO A 186 7.55 20.70 -5.93
C PRO A 186 8.46 19.52 -5.56
N ASP A 187 8.55 19.19 -4.28
CA ASP A 187 9.30 18.03 -3.78
C ASP A 187 8.97 16.75 -4.56
N TYR A 188 9.97 15.88 -4.72
CA TYR A 188 9.89 14.56 -5.35
C TYR A 188 9.43 14.59 -6.81
N SER A 189 9.63 15.72 -7.50
CA SER A 189 9.20 15.89 -8.89
C SER A 189 10.30 15.58 -9.90
N THR A 190 9.91 15.21 -11.13
CA THR A 190 10.81 15.10 -12.27
C THR A 190 10.44 16.14 -13.32
N VAL A 191 11.41 16.94 -13.77
CA VAL A 191 11.24 17.99 -14.79
C VAL A 191 12.11 17.69 -16.00
N VAL A 192 11.56 17.76 -17.21
CA VAL A 192 12.34 17.56 -18.45
C VAL A 192 11.96 18.59 -19.53
N GLY A 193 12.88 18.80 -20.49
CA GLY A 193 12.62 19.57 -21.70
C GLY A 193 12.94 21.06 -21.63
N ASN A 194 12.81 21.73 -22.77
CA ASN A 194 12.95 23.17 -22.93
C ASN A 194 11.73 23.71 -23.70
N PRO A 195 10.80 24.44 -23.04
CA PRO A 195 10.80 24.76 -21.62
C PRO A 195 10.56 23.52 -20.74
N GLY A 196 11.13 23.54 -19.53
CA GLY A 196 11.01 22.46 -18.56
C GLY A 196 9.58 22.24 -18.11
N LYS A 197 9.14 20.97 -18.16
CA LYS A 197 7.81 20.55 -17.70
C LYS A 197 7.94 19.43 -16.67
N ILE A 198 7.16 19.53 -15.61
CA ILE A 198 7.00 18.46 -14.64
C ILE A 198 6.32 17.27 -15.33
N ILE A 199 6.96 16.11 -15.34
CA ILE A 199 6.45 14.84 -15.90
C ILE A 199 6.13 13.80 -14.82
N LYS A 200 6.62 14.02 -13.59
CA LYS A 200 6.34 13.17 -12.43
C LYS A 200 6.24 14.05 -11.19
N THR A 201 5.21 13.85 -10.38
CA THR A 201 5.07 14.35 -9.00
C THR A 201 4.61 13.19 -8.13
N LYS A 202 5.01 13.18 -6.85
CA LYS A 202 4.59 12.14 -5.89
C LYS A 202 3.08 12.21 -5.59
N LEU A 203 2.51 13.40 -5.72
CA LEU A 203 1.08 13.65 -5.86
C LEU A 203 0.80 13.81 -7.35
N THR A 204 0.57 12.72 -8.07
CA THR A 204 0.13 12.86 -9.46
C THR A 204 -1.33 13.33 -9.43
N ASP A 205 -1.53 14.61 -9.70
CA ASP A 205 -2.75 15.08 -10.34
C ASP A 205 -2.86 14.30 -11.65
N LEU A 206 -3.67 13.25 -11.63
CA LEU A 206 -4.07 12.55 -12.83
C LEU A 206 -4.72 13.59 -13.74
N LYS A 207 -4.27 13.67 -15.00
CA LYS A 207 -5.05 14.37 -16.02
C LYS A 207 -6.31 13.55 -16.27
N LEU A 208 -7.37 13.87 -15.54
CA LEU A 208 -8.70 13.32 -15.75
C LEU A 208 -9.17 13.74 -17.15
N ASN A 209 -9.48 12.77 -17.99
CA ASN A 209 -10.08 13.02 -19.29
C ASN A 209 -11.59 12.89 -19.14
N ASN A 210 -12.28 14.02 -18.94
CA ASN A 210 -13.75 14.08 -18.83
C ASN A 210 -14.47 13.99 -20.19
N LYS A 211 -13.88 13.30 -21.18
CA LYS A 211 -14.54 13.04 -22.46
C LYS A 211 -14.60 11.53 -22.67
N PRO A 212 -15.80 10.92 -22.68
CA PRO A 212 -15.91 9.49 -22.91
C PRO A 212 -15.37 9.10 -24.29
N LYS A 213 -14.62 8.00 -24.34
CA LYS A 213 -14.09 7.40 -25.57
C LYS A 213 -14.38 5.90 -25.57
N SER A 214 -14.54 5.34 -26.77
CA SER A 214 -14.51 3.91 -27.00
C SER A 214 -13.15 3.31 -26.59
N SER A 215 -13.16 2.15 -25.95
CA SER A 215 -11.96 1.41 -25.56
C SER A 215 -12.05 -0.07 -25.90
N GLU A 216 -10.91 -0.71 -26.11
CA GLU A 216 -10.85 -2.17 -26.16
C GLU A 216 -11.09 -2.79 -24.77
N ILE A 217 -10.66 -2.10 -23.69
CA ILE A 217 -10.77 -2.60 -22.33
C ILE A 217 -11.21 -1.48 -21.39
N THR A 218 -12.22 -1.75 -20.54
CA THR A 218 -12.60 -0.87 -19.43
C THR A 218 -12.51 -1.61 -18.11
N PHE A 219 -11.76 -1.07 -17.16
CA PHE A 219 -11.76 -1.48 -15.76
C PHE A 219 -12.74 -0.61 -14.97
N ILE A 220 -13.68 -1.24 -14.27
CA ILE A 220 -14.60 -0.58 -13.33
C ILE A 220 -14.11 -0.88 -11.91
N GLY A 221 -13.60 0.13 -11.23
CA GLY A 221 -12.85 0.00 -9.99
C GLY A 221 -11.35 -0.14 -10.26
N SER A 222 -10.56 0.67 -9.55
CA SER A 222 -9.10 0.78 -9.66
C SER A 222 -8.42 0.29 -8.38
N GLY A 223 -8.92 -0.80 -7.80
CA GLY A 223 -8.30 -1.46 -6.66
C GLY A 223 -7.10 -2.34 -7.05
N ILE A 224 -6.59 -3.08 -6.06
CA ILE A 224 -5.42 -3.95 -6.22
C ILE A 224 -5.64 -5.04 -7.30
N SER A 225 -6.84 -5.58 -7.44
CA SER A 225 -7.15 -6.58 -8.48
C SER A 225 -7.01 -6.02 -9.89
N SER A 226 -7.57 -4.84 -10.17
CA SER A 226 -7.37 -4.15 -11.45
C SER A 226 -5.89 -3.81 -11.67
N SER A 227 -5.22 -3.28 -10.65
CA SER A 227 -3.80 -2.91 -10.72
C SER A 227 -2.88 -4.07 -11.10
N PHE A 228 -3.02 -5.24 -10.47
CA PHE A 228 -2.23 -6.41 -10.84
C PHE A 228 -2.64 -7.01 -12.19
N THR A 229 -3.93 -6.96 -12.54
CA THR A 229 -4.39 -7.40 -13.87
C THR A 229 -3.75 -6.54 -14.97
N ILE A 230 -3.73 -5.22 -14.78
CA ILE A 230 -3.05 -4.29 -15.70
C ILE A 230 -1.56 -4.62 -15.79
N LEU A 231 -0.86 -4.77 -14.67
CA LEU A 231 0.59 -5.05 -14.67
C LEU A 231 0.92 -6.35 -15.42
N HIS A 232 0.21 -7.44 -15.11
CA HIS A 232 0.43 -8.73 -15.75
C HIS A 232 0.07 -8.71 -17.24
N PHE A 233 -1.01 -8.01 -17.61
CA PHE A 233 -1.35 -7.82 -19.02
C PHE A 233 -0.24 -7.07 -19.77
N LEU A 234 0.29 -5.99 -19.21
CA LEU A 234 1.39 -5.23 -19.80
C LEU A 234 2.68 -6.07 -19.96
N ASP A 235 3.01 -6.89 -18.95
CA ASP A 235 4.16 -7.78 -18.99
C ASP A 235 4.03 -8.83 -20.11
N LEU A 236 2.82 -9.35 -20.34
CA LEU A 236 2.55 -10.29 -21.44
C LEU A 236 2.73 -9.62 -22.81
N ILE A 237 2.16 -8.43 -23.00
CA ILE A 237 2.17 -7.75 -24.30
C ILE A 237 3.51 -7.11 -24.65
N GLU A 238 4.44 -6.97 -23.70
CA GLU A 238 5.78 -6.38 -23.91
C GLU A 238 6.56 -7.03 -25.05
N HIS A 239 6.38 -8.33 -25.23
CA HIS A 239 7.12 -9.14 -26.20
C HIS A 239 6.36 -9.35 -27.52
N HIS A 240 5.13 -8.85 -27.63
CA HIS A 240 4.34 -8.99 -28.85
C HIS A 240 4.86 -8.06 -29.96
N LYS A 241 5.12 -8.63 -31.15
CA LYS A 241 5.61 -7.88 -32.33
C LYS A 241 4.54 -7.01 -32.99
N THR A 242 3.27 -7.29 -32.70
CA THR A 242 2.11 -6.66 -33.34
C THR A 242 1.87 -5.24 -32.84
N LYS A 243 1.66 -4.29 -33.76
CA LYS A 243 1.39 -2.87 -33.49
C LYS A 243 -0.08 -2.56 -33.15
N ARG A 244 -0.85 -3.50 -32.57
CA ARG A 244 -2.23 -3.18 -32.15
C ARG A 244 -2.16 -2.28 -30.93
N LYS A 245 -2.56 -1.02 -31.10
CA LYS A 245 -2.72 -0.09 -29.98
C LYS A 245 -3.97 -0.47 -29.18
N ILE A 246 -3.86 -0.55 -27.86
CA ILE A 246 -4.97 -0.87 -26.96
C ILE A 246 -5.34 0.36 -26.13
N ASN A 247 -6.58 0.82 -26.25
CA ASN A 247 -7.12 1.88 -25.42
C ASN A 247 -7.75 1.26 -24.17
N ILE A 248 -7.32 1.75 -23.01
CA ILE A 248 -7.74 1.28 -21.69
C ILE A 248 -8.46 2.42 -20.98
N ASN A 249 -9.71 2.22 -20.61
CA ASN A 249 -10.41 3.09 -19.67
C ASN A 249 -10.30 2.50 -18.26
N ILE A 250 -10.01 3.35 -17.28
CA ILE A 250 -9.99 3.00 -15.86
C ILE A 250 -10.95 3.96 -15.17
N ILE A 251 -12.07 3.41 -14.69
CA ILE A 251 -13.16 4.18 -14.09
C ILE A 251 -13.18 3.87 -12.60
N ASP A 252 -13.12 4.90 -11.77
CA ASP A 252 -13.28 4.77 -10.33
C ASP A 252 -14.06 5.96 -9.78
N LYS A 253 -15.01 5.72 -8.87
CA LYS A 253 -15.75 6.80 -8.22
C LYS A 253 -14.88 7.63 -7.28
N TYR A 254 -13.71 7.12 -6.90
CA TYR A 254 -12.73 7.83 -6.10
C TYR A 254 -11.61 8.41 -6.97
N ARG A 255 -11.03 9.53 -6.50
CA ARG A 255 -9.94 10.23 -7.22
C ARG A 255 -8.59 9.52 -7.14
N GLU A 256 -8.37 8.73 -6.09
CA GLU A 256 -7.14 7.98 -5.93
C GLU A 256 -7.25 6.60 -6.60
N PHE A 257 -6.65 6.48 -7.78
CA PHE A 257 -6.58 5.23 -8.53
C PHE A 257 -5.48 4.30 -8.01
N HIS A 258 -5.62 3.01 -8.31
CA HIS A 258 -4.68 1.89 -8.10
C HIS A 258 -4.49 1.38 -6.68
N SER A 259 -4.61 2.25 -5.68
CA SER A 259 -4.40 1.88 -4.28
C SER A 259 -5.62 1.19 -3.65
N GLY A 260 -6.83 1.42 -4.18
CA GLY A 260 -8.08 0.97 -3.58
C GLY A 260 -8.34 1.57 -2.19
N ILE A 261 -9.43 1.13 -1.54
CA ILE A 261 -9.83 1.64 -0.21
C ILE A 261 -8.80 1.28 0.87
N PRO A 262 -8.38 0.01 1.03
CA PRO A 262 -7.60 -0.41 2.22
C PRO A 262 -6.14 0.07 2.23
N TYR A 263 -5.65 0.56 1.10
CA TYR A 263 -4.27 1.07 0.93
C TYR A 263 -4.27 2.52 0.43
N GLY A 264 -5.46 3.13 0.31
CA GLY A 264 -5.72 4.50 -0.13
C GLY A 264 -5.63 5.53 1.00
N SER A 265 -5.90 6.80 0.69
CA SER A 265 -6.13 7.85 1.70
C SER A 265 -7.31 7.52 2.61
N ARG A 266 -8.29 6.78 2.08
CA ARG A 266 -9.55 6.47 2.77
C ARG A 266 -9.38 5.68 4.06
N SER A 267 -8.39 4.81 4.17
CA SER A 267 -8.13 4.02 5.38
C SER A 267 -7.19 4.71 6.38
N GLY A 268 -6.76 5.95 6.12
CA GLY A 268 -5.76 6.66 6.94
C GLY A 268 -4.31 6.20 6.68
N PHE A 269 -3.34 7.03 7.07
CA PHE A 269 -1.93 6.82 6.72
C PHE A 269 -1.16 6.01 7.77
N SER A 270 -1.58 6.06 9.04
CA SER A 270 -0.91 5.36 10.15
C SER A 270 -1.47 3.96 10.49
N VAL A 271 -2.38 3.44 9.68
CA VAL A 271 -2.96 2.10 9.91
C VAL A 271 -2.05 1.01 9.35
N HIS A 272 -1.73 0.04 10.20
CA HIS A 272 -0.84 -1.07 9.90
C HIS A 272 -1.55 -2.27 9.25
N LEU A 273 -0.76 -3.15 8.64
CA LEU A 273 -1.23 -4.46 8.20
C LEU A 273 -1.68 -5.31 9.41
N ILE A 274 -2.65 -6.19 9.18
CA ILE A 274 -3.09 -7.18 10.18
C ILE A 274 -2.24 -8.46 10.17
N THR A 275 -1.35 -8.59 9.17
CA THR A 275 -0.36 -9.67 9.04
C THR A 275 1.03 -9.08 8.87
N SER A 276 2.08 -9.84 9.16
CA SER A 276 3.44 -9.46 8.79
C SER A 276 3.58 -9.30 7.28
N LEU A 277 4.57 -8.51 6.85
CA LEU A 277 4.80 -8.21 5.44
C LEU A 277 5.02 -9.48 4.60
N LYS A 278 5.77 -10.46 5.12
CA LYS A 278 6.02 -11.74 4.44
C LYS A 278 4.76 -12.59 4.21
N ASN A 279 3.77 -12.46 5.10
CA ASN A 279 2.49 -13.16 4.98
C ASN A 279 1.48 -12.36 4.15
N PHE A 280 1.71 -11.06 3.98
CA PHE A 280 0.90 -10.17 3.18
C PHE A 280 1.15 -10.34 1.68
N LEU A 281 2.42 -10.37 1.24
CA LEU A 281 2.80 -10.47 -0.17
C LEU A 281 3.64 -11.72 -0.46
N PRO A 282 3.35 -12.47 -1.54
CA PRO A 282 4.20 -13.56 -1.98
C PRO A 282 5.43 -13.06 -2.75
N GLU A 283 6.46 -13.89 -2.85
CA GLU A 283 7.55 -13.68 -3.82
C GLU A 283 7.09 -13.88 -5.27
N PRO A 284 7.70 -13.20 -6.27
CA PRO A 284 8.82 -12.24 -6.16
C PRO A 284 8.38 -10.81 -5.80
N GLU A 285 7.10 -10.59 -5.52
CA GLU A 285 6.54 -9.25 -5.30
C GLU A 285 6.96 -8.66 -3.96
N LEU A 286 7.08 -9.51 -2.93
CA LEU A 286 7.63 -9.17 -1.63
C LEU A 286 9.03 -8.54 -1.75
N GLY A 287 9.98 -9.21 -2.42
CA GLY A 287 11.33 -8.69 -2.60
C GLY A 287 11.38 -7.36 -3.37
N LYS A 288 10.51 -7.18 -4.38
CA LYS A 288 10.39 -5.90 -5.11
C LYS A 288 9.89 -4.78 -4.20
N PHE A 289 8.89 -5.07 -3.37
CA PHE A 289 8.35 -4.07 -2.45
C PHE A 289 9.33 -3.73 -1.32
N ILE A 290 10.04 -4.71 -0.76
CA ILE A 290 11.11 -4.46 0.23
C ILE A 290 12.20 -3.56 -0.35
N LYS A 291 12.64 -3.82 -1.59
CA LYS A 291 13.60 -2.95 -2.27
C LYS A 291 13.06 -1.52 -2.42
N TRP A 292 11.78 -1.38 -2.75
CA TRP A 292 11.14 -0.06 -2.82
C TRP A 292 11.08 0.61 -1.43
N LEU A 293 10.72 -0.12 -0.37
CA LEU A 293 10.71 0.40 1.01
C LEU A 293 12.10 0.93 1.40
N ASN A 294 13.17 0.19 1.12
CA ASN A 294 14.54 0.60 1.45
C ASN A 294 14.92 1.93 0.78
N ASN A 295 14.52 2.11 -0.48
CA ASN A 295 14.79 3.33 -1.24
C ASN A 295 13.94 4.53 -0.78
N ASN A 296 12.88 4.30 -0.01
CA ASN A 296 11.86 5.29 0.32
C ASN A 296 11.66 5.49 1.84
N LYS A 297 12.33 4.71 2.69
CA LYS A 297 12.08 4.60 4.15
C LYS A 297 12.06 5.94 4.87
N ASN A 298 12.96 6.86 4.54
CA ASN A 298 13.06 8.15 5.23
C ASN A 298 11.76 8.95 5.12
N TRP A 299 11.28 9.21 3.90
CA TRP A 299 10.06 9.98 3.71
C TRP A 299 8.81 9.20 4.14
N LEU A 300 8.83 7.87 4.03
CA LEU A 300 7.71 7.03 4.49
C LEU A 300 7.50 7.19 6.00
N LEU A 301 8.59 7.21 6.76
CA LEU A 301 8.56 7.46 8.19
C LEU A 301 8.16 8.90 8.53
N ASP A 302 8.57 9.88 7.73
CA ASP A 302 8.13 11.27 7.93
C ASP A 302 6.62 11.42 7.72
N GLU A 303 6.04 10.79 6.70
CA GLU A 303 4.59 10.79 6.50
C GLU A 303 3.85 10.04 7.61
N LEU A 304 4.41 8.93 8.11
CA LEU A 304 3.85 8.22 9.27
C LEU A 304 3.84 9.10 10.52
N LYS A 305 4.90 9.89 10.76
CA LYS A 305 4.97 10.84 11.89
C LYS A 305 4.00 12.00 11.77
N LYS A 306 3.65 12.43 10.54
CA LYS A 306 2.71 13.53 10.31
C LYS A 306 1.26 13.14 10.58
N ASP A 307 0.87 11.92 10.21
CA ASP A 307 -0.51 11.42 10.40
C ASP A 307 -0.72 10.69 11.72
N GLY A 308 0.33 10.03 12.22
CA GLY A 308 0.30 9.22 13.42
C GLY A 308 0.49 10.03 14.70
N GLY A 309 -0.04 9.50 15.81
CA GLY A 309 0.17 10.06 17.14
C GLY A 309 1.13 9.22 17.98
N THR A 310 0.75 8.98 19.24
CA THR A 310 1.62 8.36 20.24
C THR A 310 1.96 6.90 19.89
N LEU A 311 0.96 6.10 19.49
CA LEU A 311 1.15 4.68 19.15
C LEU A 311 1.98 4.52 17.87
N SER A 312 1.79 5.41 16.91
CA SER A 312 2.61 5.45 15.68
C SER A 312 4.07 5.79 15.99
N SER A 313 4.32 6.74 16.90
CA SER A 313 5.66 7.11 17.34
C SER A 313 6.36 5.97 18.11
N GLU A 314 5.62 5.26 18.96
CA GLU A 314 6.09 4.05 19.64
C GLU A 314 6.46 2.95 18.63
N TRP A 315 5.63 2.74 17.61
CA TRP A 315 5.90 1.74 16.57
C TRP A 315 7.22 2.04 15.84
N ILE A 316 7.44 3.30 15.44
CA ILE A 316 8.68 3.73 14.78
C ILE A 316 9.88 3.45 15.69
N THR A 317 9.80 3.85 16.96
CA THR A 317 10.89 3.70 17.93
C THR A 317 11.21 2.24 18.17
N LYS A 318 10.19 1.40 18.35
CA LYS A 318 10.32 -0.04 18.60
C LYS A 318 10.99 -0.77 17.43
N HIS A 319 10.78 -0.30 16.20
CA HIS A 319 11.24 -0.98 14.99
C HIS A 319 12.40 -0.27 14.29
N GLU A 320 12.97 0.76 14.91
CA GLU A 320 14.00 1.62 14.30
C GLU A 320 15.22 0.81 13.81
N ASP A 321 15.76 -0.09 14.64
CA ASP A 321 16.93 -0.90 14.28
C ASP A 321 16.65 -1.82 13.08
N LYS A 322 15.48 -2.48 13.08
CA LYS A 322 15.05 -3.33 11.96
C LYS A 322 14.91 -2.54 10.67
N ILE A 323 14.29 -1.37 10.74
CA ILE A 323 14.08 -0.49 9.58
C ILE A 323 15.43 0.05 9.04
N LYS A 324 16.36 0.43 9.93
CA LYS A 324 17.71 0.84 9.55
C LYS A 324 18.47 -0.28 8.84
N ASN A 325 18.33 -1.51 9.33
CA ASN A 325 18.95 -2.71 8.77
C ASN A 325 18.20 -3.29 7.55
N ASN A 326 17.13 -2.63 7.08
CA ASN A 326 16.30 -3.09 5.96
C ASN A 326 15.54 -4.42 6.22
N GLU A 327 15.25 -4.75 7.47
CA GLU A 327 14.57 -5.96 7.92
C GLU A 327 13.05 -5.73 8.06
N TRP A 328 12.31 -5.87 6.96
CA TRP A 328 10.87 -5.55 6.91
C TRP A 328 9.93 -6.75 7.05
N GLU A 329 10.41 -7.96 6.83
CA GLU A 329 9.59 -9.16 6.54
C GLU A 329 8.61 -9.49 7.67
N ASP A 330 9.06 -9.37 8.91
CA ASP A 330 8.28 -9.64 10.11
C ASP A 330 7.49 -8.43 10.62
N LEU A 331 7.63 -7.27 9.97
CA LEU A 331 6.97 -6.05 10.41
C LEU A 331 5.52 -6.00 9.88
N PHE A 332 4.64 -5.54 10.75
CA PHE A 332 3.29 -5.13 10.41
C PHE A 332 3.38 -3.66 10.02
N ILE A 333 3.72 -3.38 8.76
CA ILE A 333 3.97 -2.01 8.29
C ILE A 333 2.67 -1.25 8.01
N PRO A 334 2.68 0.10 7.97
CA PRO A 334 1.55 0.88 7.48
C PRO A 334 1.10 0.41 6.09
N ARG A 335 -0.19 0.08 5.95
CA ARG A 335 -0.78 -0.41 4.68
C ARG A 335 -0.61 0.59 3.54
N ARG A 336 -0.58 1.87 3.88
CA ARG A 336 -0.39 2.97 2.93
C ARG A 336 0.92 2.88 2.17
N PHE A 337 1.97 2.30 2.75
CA PHE A 337 3.26 2.12 2.07
C PHE A 337 3.09 1.22 0.84
N PHE A 338 2.29 0.16 0.95
CA PHE A 338 1.97 -0.70 -0.17
C PHE A 338 1.10 0.02 -1.20
N GLY A 339 0.15 0.85 -0.74
CA GLY A 339 -0.68 1.69 -1.60
C GLY A 339 0.13 2.64 -2.48
N TRP A 340 1.16 3.29 -1.93
CA TRP A 340 2.07 4.13 -2.71
C TRP A 340 2.94 3.33 -3.67
N TYR A 341 3.50 2.21 -3.21
CA TYR A 341 4.29 1.32 -4.05
C TYR A 341 3.52 0.85 -5.28
N ILE A 342 2.29 0.35 -5.11
CA ILE A 342 1.53 -0.19 -6.23
C ILE A 342 1.05 0.92 -7.17
N ASN A 343 0.67 2.08 -6.64
CA ASN A 343 0.27 3.23 -7.43
C ASN A 343 1.42 3.73 -8.32
N GLU A 344 2.61 3.90 -7.74
CA GLU A 344 3.81 4.26 -8.49
C GLU A 344 4.13 3.19 -9.56
N LYS A 345 4.10 1.91 -9.18
CA LYS A 345 4.43 0.80 -10.08
C LYS A 345 3.51 0.75 -11.29
N VAL A 346 2.20 0.84 -11.09
CA VAL A 346 1.19 0.79 -12.18
C VAL A 346 1.31 2.02 -13.07
N LYS A 347 1.39 3.23 -12.50
CA LYS A 347 1.51 4.47 -13.28
C LYS A 347 2.77 4.49 -14.14
N ASN A 348 3.92 4.13 -13.58
CA ASN A 348 5.18 4.09 -14.33
C ASN A 348 5.08 3.10 -15.50
N ARG A 349 4.50 1.91 -15.28
CA ARG A 349 4.35 0.89 -16.32
C ARG A 349 3.37 1.32 -17.41
N LEU A 350 2.24 1.92 -17.06
CA LEU A 350 1.28 2.46 -18.03
C LEU A 350 1.90 3.58 -18.89
N GLU A 351 2.64 4.51 -18.27
CA GLU A 351 3.30 5.59 -19.00
C GLU A 351 4.41 5.07 -19.93
N GLU A 352 5.17 4.06 -19.49
CA GLU A 352 6.17 3.39 -20.33
C GLU A 352 5.54 2.84 -21.63
N PHE A 353 4.41 2.12 -21.53
CA PHE A 353 3.72 1.56 -22.69
C PHE A 353 3.01 2.61 -23.53
N LYS A 354 2.55 3.69 -22.91
CA LYS A 354 1.98 4.84 -23.62
C LYS A 354 3.03 5.53 -24.48
N ILE A 355 4.24 5.74 -23.96
CA ILE A 355 5.38 6.30 -24.71
C ILE A 355 5.79 5.38 -25.87
N LYS A 356 5.77 4.05 -25.65
CA LYS A 356 5.99 3.05 -26.73
C LYS A 356 4.87 3.05 -27.79
N GLY A 357 3.76 3.75 -27.57
CA GLY A 357 2.60 3.79 -28.46
C GLY A 357 1.78 2.50 -28.47
N ALA A 358 2.03 1.58 -27.54
CA ALA A 358 1.35 0.29 -27.44
C ALA A 358 -0.05 0.41 -26.81
N ILE A 359 -0.22 1.39 -25.92
CA ILE A 359 -1.51 1.65 -25.26
C ILE A 359 -1.88 3.14 -25.29
N ASP A 360 -3.16 3.43 -25.06
CA ASP A 360 -3.60 4.71 -24.48
C ASP A 360 -4.40 4.43 -23.23
N VAL A 361 -4.38 5.35 -22.27
CA VAL A 361 -5.01 5.16 -20.96
C VAL A 361 -5.82 6.41 -20.61
N ASN A 362 -7.10 6.21 -20.30
CA ASN A 362 -7.98 7.26 -19.79
C ASN A 362 -8.40 6.93 -18.36
N TYR A 363 -8.17 7.88 -17.45
CA TYR A 363 -8.68 7.84 -16.09
C TYR A 363 -9.96 8.65 -16.02
N ILE A 364 -11.03 8.02 -15.53
CA ILE A 364 -12.38 8.62 -15.43
C ILE A 364 -12.83 8.55 -13.98
N ASN A 365 -13.03 9.71 -13.36
CA ASN A 365 -13.56 9.79 -12.00
C ASN A 365 -15.09 9.88 -12.05
N ALA A 366 -15.77 8.74 -11.94
CA ALA A 366 -17.22 8.61 -12.01
C ALA A 366 -17.66 7.25 -11.44
N GLU A 367 -18.93 7.14 -11.04
CA GLU A 367 -19.54 5.87 -10.69
C GLU A 367 -20.27 5.28 -11.92
N VAL A 368 -19.99 4.02 -12.25
CA VAL A 368 -20.77 3.31 -13.27
C VAL A 368 -22.09 2.87 -12.65
N ILE A 369 -23.19 3.33 -13.21
CA ILE A 369 -24.56 3.08 -12.69
C ILE A 369 -25.35 2.10 -13.54
N ASP A 370 -24.90 1.82 -14.77
CA ASP A 370 -25.52 0.83 -15.64
C ASP A 370 -24.55 0.29 -16.69
N ILE A 371 -24.84 -0.92 -17.16
CA ILE A 371 -24.12 -1.57 -18.26
C ILE A 371 -25.18 -2.18 -19.19
N GLU A 372 -25.05 -1.88 -20.49
CA GLU A 372 -25.86 -2.46 -21.56
C GLU A 372 -24.98 -3.11 -22.61
N LYS A 373 -25.41 -4.27 -23.11
CA LYS A 373 -24.68 -4.99 -24.13
C LYS A 373 -25.31 -4.70 -25.49
N SER A 374 -24.50 -4.16 -26.40
CA SER A 374 -24.75 -4.11 -27.84
C SER A 374 -23.91 -5.19 -28.53
N GLU A 375 -24.21 -5.52 -29.80
CA GLU A 375 -23.70 -6.70 -30.52
C GLU A 375 -22.29 -7.17 -30.11
N ASN A 376 -21.28 -6.29 -30.17
CA ASN A 376 -19.89 -6.59 -29.80
C ASN A 376 -19.28 -5.62 -28.76
N THR A 377 -20.10 -4.78 -28.13
CA THR A 377 -19.62 -3.72 -27.23
C THR A 377 -20.56 -3.52 -26.05
N TYR A 378 -19.99 -3.11 -24.92
CA TYR A 378 -20.73 -2.65 -23.77
C TYR A 378 -20.84 -1.13 -23.78
N GLU A 379 -22.03 -0.63 -23.47
CA GLU A 379 -22.32 0.75 -23.14
C GLU A 379 -22.40 0.89 -21.62
N LEU A 380 -21.55 1.73 -21.04
CA LEU A 380 -21.45 1.97 -19.61
C LEU A 380 -21.98 3.37 -19.31
N SER A 381 -23.09 3.46 -18.57
CA SER A 381 -23.65 4.74 -18.11
C SER A 381 -23.00 5.18 -16.82
N LEU A 382 -22.60 6.45 -16.75
CA LEU A 382 -21.98 7.06 -15.59
C LEU A 382 -22.97 7.95 -14.81
N ASP A 383 -22.73 8.12 -13.52
CA ASP A 383 -23.51 9.00 -12.62
C ASP A 383 -23.55 10.46 -13.06
N ASN A 384 -22.51 10.92 -13.74
CA ASN A 384 -22.40 12.26 -14.31
C ASN A 384 -23.13 12.42 -15.67
N LYS A 385 -23.89 11.41 -16.12
CA LYS A 385 -24.62 11.32 -17.42
C LYS A 385 -23.76 11.13 -18.66
N ASP A 386 -22.45 10.91 -18.51
CA ASP A 386 -21.59 10.49 -19.62
C ASP A 386 -21.75 8.99 -19.91
N THR A 387 -21.37 8.59 -21.12
CA THR A 387 -21.44 7.18 -21.57
C THR A 387 -20.10 6.71 -22.11
N VAL A 388 -19.58 5.59 -21.63
CA VAL A 388 -18.35 4.96 -22.13
C VAL A 388 -18.67 3.68 -22.91
N PHE A 389 -17.98 3.45 -24.02
CA PHE A 389 -18.13 2.22 -24.82
C PHE A 389 -16.90 1.32 -24.68
N SER A 390 -17.09 0.02 -24.50
CA SER A 390 -15.97 -0.91 -24.34
C SER A 390 -16.21 -2.26 -25.00
N GLU A 391 -15.22 -2.82 -25.70
CA GLU A 391 -15.31 -4.23 -26.18
C GLU A 391 -15.33 -5.20 -24.98
N LYS A 392 -14.43 -5.01 -24.03
CA LYS A 392 -14.31 -5.83 -22.82
C LYS A 392 -14.49 -4.99 -21.56
N VAL A 393 -15.23 -5.52 -20.59
CA VAL A 393 -15.46 -4.88 -19.29
C VAL A 393 -14.94 -5.77 -18.18
N ILE A 394 -14.20 -5.18 -17.26
CA ILE A 394 -13.60 -5.86 -16.11
C ILE A 394 -14.18 -5.20 -14.86
N LEU A 395 -15.11 -5.89 -14.22
CA LEU A 395 -15.79 -5.46 -13.01
C LEU A 395 -14.92 -5.79 -11.78
N SER A 396 -14.35 -4.77 -11.15
CA SER A 396 -13.48 -4.86 -9.98
C SER A 396 -13.87 -3.85 -8.89
N VAL A 397 -15.17 -3.83 -8.56
CA VAL A 397 -15.76 -2.87 -7.61
C VAL A 397 -15.46 -3.15 -6.13
N GLY A 398 -14.67 -4.20 -5.83
CA GLY A 398 -14.29 -4.56 -4.47
C GLY A 398 -15.36 -5.36 -3.73
N SER A 399 -15.34 -5.27 -2.40
CA SER A 399 -16.31 -5.92 -1.51
C SER A 399 -17.65 -5.18 -1.51
N LEU A 400 -18.73 -5.90 -1.19
CA LEU A 400 -20.06 -5.30 -1.04
C LEU A 400 -20.06 -4.23 0.08
N PRO A 401 -20.93 -3.21 0.00
CA PRO A 401 -21.01 -2.16 1.01
C PRO A 401 -21.43 -2.71 2.39
N VAL A 402 -21.16 -1.92 3.41
CA VAL A 402 -21.55 -2.19 4.80
C VAL A 402 -23.07 -1.99 4.94
N ASN A 403 -23.72 -2.79 5.79
CA ASN A 403 -25.13 -2.55 6.13
C ASN A 403 -25.22 -1.42 7.15
N HIS A 404 -26.06 -0.41 6.89
CA HIS A 404 -26.39 0.58 7.91
C HIS A 404 -27.14 -0.11 9.05
N LEU A 405 -26.65 0.09 10.27
CA LEU A 405 -27.21 -0.50 11.48
C LEU A 405 -28.29 0.38 12.09
N TRP A 406 -28.18 1.70 11.92
CA TRP A 406 -29.10 2.65 12.53
C TRP A 406 -29.29 3.86 11.61
N LYS A 407 -30.54 4.07 11.18
CA LYS A 407 -30.92 5.02 10.12
C LYS A 407 -30.16 4.78 8.79
N GLU A 408 -30.48 5.55 7.75
CA GLU A 408 -29.97 5.29 6.39
C GLU A 408 -28.79 6.17 6.00
N GLU A 409 -28.38 7.14 6.83
CA GLU A 409 -27.24 8.01 6.59
C GLU A 409 -25.90 7.39 7.02
N ASP A 410 -24.81 7.69 6.29
CA ASP A 410 -23.44 7.23 6.63
C ASP A 410 -22.99 7.68 8.02
N ILE A 411 -23.39 8.90 8.41
CA ILE A 411 -23.11 9.49 9.72
C ILE A 411 -24.37 10.21 10.20
N VAL A 412 -24.81 9.86 11.40
CA VAL A 412 -25.94 10.48 12.11
C VAL A 412 -25.38 11.16 13.35
N GLU A 413 -25.64 12.46 13.50
CA GLU A 413 -25.27 13.23 14.69
C GLU A 413 -26.54 13.74 15.37
N GLU A 414 -26.73 13.35 16.62
CA GLU A 414 -27.74 13.83 17.56
C GLU A 414 -27.01 14.50 18.74
N ASP A 415 -27.72 15.24 19.60
CA ASP A 415 -27.12 16.03 20.69
C ASP A 415 -26.08 15.27 21.54
N ASN A 416 -26.39 14.02 21.93
CA ASN A 416 -25.53 13.17 22.76
C ASN A 416 -25.11 11.87 22.07
N LEU A 417 -25.25 11.76 20.75
CA LEU A 417 -24.87 10.55 20.01
C LEU A 417 -24.31 10.87 18.63
N LEU A 418 -23.11 10.37 18.36
CA LEU A 418 -22.55 10.28 17.03
C LEU A 418 -22.55 8.82 16.57
N PHE A 419 -23.42 8.49 15.60
CA PHE A 419 -23.48 7.17 14.99
C PHE A 419 -22.80 7.19 13.61
N ILE A 420 -21.84 6.32 13.39
CA ILE A 420 -21.05 6.22 12.16
C ILE A 420 -21.32 4.86 11.51
N ASN A 421 -22.16 4.84 10.47
CA ASN A 421 -22.50 3.64 9.71
C ASN A 421 -21.40 3.20 8.74
N ASP A 422 -20.70 4.16 8.09
CA ASP A 422 -19.53 3.89 7.25
C ASP A 422 -18.34 4.75 7.69
N PRO A 423 -17.42 4.21 8.51
CA PRO A 423 -16.26 4.97 8.98
C PRO A 423 -15.27 5.36 7.87
N TYR A 424 -15.38 4.77 6.68
CA TYR A 424 -14.50 5.01 5.54
C TYR A 424 -15.18 5.78 4.41
N GLY A 425 -16.46 6.15 4.52
CA GLY A 425 -17.32 6.62 3.42
C GLY A 425 -16.68 7.64 2.48
N SER A 426 -16.25 8.79 3.01
CA SER A 426 -15.43 9.78 2.28
C SER A 426 -13.95 9.50 2.48
N GLU A 427 -13.40 9.84 3.64
CA GLU A 427 -12.06 9.48 4.10
C GLU A 427 -12.08 9.28 5.63
N LEU A 428 -11.29 8.35 6.16
CA LEU A 428 -11.17 8.15 7.62
C LEU A 428 -10.80 9.44 8.35
N LYS A 429 -9.98 10.31 7.72
CA LYS A 429 -9.62 11.61 8.29
C LYS A 429 -10.85 12.48 8.57
N THR A 430 -11.80 12.55 7.65
CA THR A 430 -13.05 13.30 7.83
C THR A 430 -13.89 12.71 8.95
N THR A 431 -13.93 11.39 9.08
CA THR A 431 -14.61 10.71 10.20
C THR A 431 -13.96 11.07 11.54
N LEU A 432 -12.62 11.08 11.62
CA LEU A 432 -11.89 11.47 12.83
C LEU A 432 -12.11 12.95 13.20
N GLU A 433 -12.15 13.85 12.21
CA GLU A 433 -12.46 15.27 12.41
C GLU A 433 -13.89 15.48 12.93
N LYS A 434 -14.86 14.68 12.46
CA LYS A 434 -16.23 14.70 12.99
C LYS A 434 -16.29 14.19 14.44
N ILE A 435 -15.58 13.11 14.75
CA ILE A 435 -15.49 12.59 16.12
C ILE A 435 -14.89 13.65 17.05
N ASP A 436 -13.80 14.27 16.65
CA ASP A 436 -13.14 15.34 17.39
C ASP A 436 -14.09 16.52 17.67
N SER A 437 -14.77 17.03 16.62
CA SER A 437 -15.75 18.12 16.75
C SER A 437 -16.93 17.74 17.63
N PHE A 438 -17.41 16.50 17.56
CA PHE A 438 -18.48 16.01 18.43
C PHE A 438 -18.03 16.00 19.90
N LEU A 439 -16.83 15.48 20.19
CA LEU A 439 -16.28 15.42 21.54
C LEU A 439 -16.07 16.83 22.14
N GLU A 440 -15.63 17.80 21.34
CA GLU A 440 -15.51 19.21 21.78
C GLU A 440 -16.86 19.80 22.24
N LYS A 441 -17.97 19.43 21.59
CA LYS A 441 -19.33 19.87 21.97
C LYS A 441 -19.80 19.28 23.29
N GLN A 442 -19.24 18.13 23.71
CA GLN A 442 -19.64 17.45 24.95
C GLN A 442 -19.11 18.14 26.23
N SER A 443 -18.52 19.33 26.13
CA SER A 443 -18.14 20.18 27.27
C SER A 443 -17.21 19.48 28.29
N GLY A 444 -16.30 18.63 27.80
CA GLY A 444 -15.36 17.86 28.63
C GLY A 444 -15.94 16.62 29.33
N LYS A 445 -17.19 16.24 29.01
CA LYS A 445 -17.76 14.97 29.44
C LYS A 445 -17.07 13.82 28.70
N LYS A 446 -16.40 12.95 29.46
CA LYS A 446 -15.79 11.74 28.92
C LYS A 446 -16.85 10.85 28.26
N THR A 447 -16.54 10.34 27.06
CA THR A 447 -17.51 9.63 26.21
C THR A 447 -17.17 8.15 26.06
N ASN A 448 -18.18 7.28 26.14
CA ASN A 448 -18.05 5.86 25.85
C ASN A 448 -18.19 5.61 24.34
N VAL A 449 -17.25 4.85 23.78
CA VAL A 449 -17.21 4.52 22.34
C VAL A 449 -17.57 3.04 22.14
N LEU A 450 -18.69 2.79 21.46
CA LEU A 450 -19.12 1.48 21.03
C LEU A 450 -18.62 1.18 19.61
N ILE A 451 -17.93 0.06 19.43
CA ILE A 451 -17.53 -0.48 18.13
C ILE A 451 -18.29 -1.79 17.89
N VAL A 452 -19.13 -1.81 16.85
CA VAL A 452 -19.92 -2.98 16.48
C VAL A 452 -19.14 -3.83 15.49
N GLY A 453 -18.40 -4.81 16.00
CA GLY A 453 -17.60 -5.75 15.21
C GLY A 453 -16.17 -5.87 15.71
N ALA A 454 -15.67 -7.10 15.81
CA ALA A 454 -14.28 -7.42 16.18
C ALA A 454 -13.45 -7.93 14.98
N ASN A 455 -13.67 -7.34 13.80
CA ASN A 455 -12.85 -7.63 12.61
C ASN A 455 -11.68 -6.63 12.51
N ALA A 456 -10.92 -6.70 11.41
CA ALA A 456 -9.81 -5.79 11.16
C ALA A 456 -10.19 -4.32 11.32
N SER A 457 -11.31 -3.89 10.73
CA SER A 457 -11.81 -2.51 10.83
C SER A 457 -12.12 -2.09 12.27
N GLY A 458 -12.74 -2.97 13.07
CA GLY A 458 -13.02 -2.69 14.48
C GLY A 458 -11.76 -2.45 15.31
N LEU A 459 -10.76 -3.32 15.16
CA LEU A 459 -9.47 -3.18 15.85
C LEU A 459 -8.70 -1.92 15.39
N GLU A 460 -8.77 -1.65 14.09
CA GLU A 460 -8.15 -0.49 13.46
C GLU A 460 -8.71 0.83 13.98
N LEU A 461 -10.03 0.95 14.07
CA LEU A 461 -10.68 2.16 14.56
C LEU A 461 -10.40 2.39 16.04
N LEU A 462 -10.43 1.33 16.86
CA LEU A 462 -10.00 1.41 18.26
C LEU A 462 -8.56 1.93 18.36
N TYR A 463 -7.64 1.36 17.59
CA TYR A 463 -6.24 1.77 17.59
C TYR A 463 -6.06 3.21 17.14
N LYS A 464 -6.72 3.64 16.06
CA LYS A 464 -6.57 5.01 15.53
C LYS A 464 -7.16 6.05 16.48
N LEU A 465 -8.30 5.77 17.11
CA LEU A 465 -8.88 6.67 18.12
C LEU A 465 -7.99 6.77 19.37
N ASN A 466 -7.27 5.69 19.72
CA ASN A 466 -6.32 5.68 20.82
C ASN A 466 -4.91 6.19 20.43
N ASP A 467 -4.63 6.40 19.13
CA ASP A 467 -3.38 7.00 18.63
C ASP A 467 -3.45 8.53 18.64
N VAL A 468 -4.64 9.10 18.39
CA VAL A 468 -4.86 10.55 18.31
C VAL A 468 -5.11 11.12 19.71
N GLU A 469 -4.10 11.80 20.29
CA GLU A 469 -4.11 12.24 21.70
C GLU A 469 -5.34 13.08 22.09
N LYS A 470 -5.74 14.04 21.25
CA LYS A 470 -6.92 14.89 21.48
C LYS A 470 -8.25 14.11 21.54
N ILE A 471 -8.35 12.99 20.83
CA ILE A 471 -9.53 12.12 20.86
C ILE A 471 -9.41 11.18 22.07
N LYS A 472 -8.24 10.56 22.24
CA LYS A 472 -7.94 9.65 23.36
C LYS A 472 -8.22 10.29 24.72
N SER A 473 -7.89 11.57 24.88
CA SER A 473 -8.10 12.33 26.12
C SER A 473 -9.56 12.56 26.44
N GLU A 474 -10.51 12.40 25.51
CA GLU A 474 -11.95 12.59 25.76
C GLU A 474 -12.72 11.27 25.87
N ILE A 475 -12.08 10.13 25.54
CA ILE A 475 -12.70 8.82 25.63
C ILE A 475 -12.63 8.28 27.06
N ASN A 476 -13.78 7.90 27.61
CA ASN A 476 -13.87 7.19 28.88
C ASN A 476 -13.41 5.74 28.73
N LYS A 477 -14.13 4.96 27.92
CA LYS A 477 -13.83 3.55 27.61
C LYS A 477 -14.31 3.14 26.23
N PHE A 478 -13.73 2.05 25.73
CA PHE A 478 -14.16 1.36 24.52
C PHE A 478 -15.01 0.14 24.85
N ILE A 479 -16.05 -0.08 24.05
CA ILE A 479 -16.94 -1.24 24.14
C ILE A 479 -16.92 -1.91 22.78
N ILE A 480 -16.52 -3.18 22.70
CA ILE A 480 -16.64 -3.98 21.47
C ILE A 480 -17.85 -4.90 21.60
N LEU A 481 -18.73 -4.88 20.59
CA LEU A 481 -19.79 -5.86 20.43
C LEU A 481 -19.43 -6.83 19.30
N SER A 482 -19.28 -8.12 19.59
CA SER A 482 -19.04 -9.14 18.57
C SER A 482 -19.81 -10.42 18.83
N THR A 483 -20.13 -11.17 17.77
CA THR A 483 -21.06 -12.30 17.85
C THR A 483 -20.64 -13.39 18.84
N GLN A 484 -19.34 -13.61 19.05
CA GLN A 484 -18.84 -14.64 19.96
C GLN A 484 -18.12 -14.06 21.20
N GLY A 485 -17.96 -12.75 21.30
CA GLY A 485 -17.14 -12.16 22.37
C GLY A 485 -15.66 -12.52 22.26
N LEU A 486 -15.18 -12.83 21.05
CA LEU A 486 -13.78 -13.19 20.77
C LEU A 486 -13.12 -12.11 19.91
N LEU A 487 -11.88 -11.78 20.24
CA LEU A 487 -11.02 -10.90 19.46
C LEU A 487 -10.10 -11.74 18.57
N PRO A 488 -9.70 -11.23 17.40
CA PRO A 488 -8.65 -11.86 16.60
C PRO A 488 -7.37 -12.05 17.40
N ASP A 489 -6.76 -13.22 17.27
CA ASP A 489 -5.55 -13.57 18.01
C ASP A 489 -4.29 -12.96 17.38
N ALA A 490 -3.31 -12.59 18.19
CA ALA A 490 -2.05 -12.02 17.71
C ALA A 490 -0.81 -12.69 18.29
N VAL A 491 -0.97 -13.63 19.22
CA VAL A 491 0.15 -14.22 19.96
C VAL A 491 0.44 -15.61 19.43
N ILE A 492 1.67 -15.81 18.96
CA ILE A 492 2.15 -17.12 18.53
C ILE A 492 2.89 -17.77 19.69
N ASP A 493 2.34 -18.87 20.19
CA ASP A 493 2.99 -19.78 21.12
C ASP A 493 3.80 -20.83 20.34
N GLU A 494 5.09 -20.55 20.11
CA GLU A 494 5.98 -21.39 19.29
C GLU A 494 6.29 -22.77 19.90
N GLU A 495 6.19 -22.93 21.23
CA GLU A 495 6.45 -24.22 21.87
C GLU A 495 5.24 -25.13 21.69
N ARG A 496 4.06 -24.67 22.11
CA ARG A 496 2.82 -25.45 22.01
C ARG A 496 2.37 -25.64 20.56
N LYS A 497 2.71 -24.71 19.66
CA LYS A 497 2.51 -24.88 18.21
C LYS A 497 3.21 -26.12 17.66
N LYS A 498 4.41 -26.46 18.15
CA LYS A 498 5.16 -27.66 17.69
C LYS A 498 4.49 -28.96 18.15
N GLU A 499 3.77 -28.93 19.27
CA GLU A 499 3.08 -30.08 19.84
C GLU A 499 1.67 -30.26 19.28
N TYR A 500 1.07 -29.19 18.75
CA TYR A 500 -0.28 -29.23 18.21
C TYR A 500 -0.37 -30.03 16.91
N THR A 501 -1.29 -31.01 16.89
CA THR A 501 -1.59 -31.83 15.73
C THR A 501 -3.09 -31.79 15.42
N PRO A 502 -3.51 -31.49 14.19
CA PRO A 502 -4.92 -31.51 13.78
C PRO A 502 -5.34 -32.96 13.51
N PHE A 503 -5.58 -33.73 14.58
CA PHE A 503 -5.81 -35.17 14.51
C PHE A 503 -7.04 -35.54 13.67
N ASN A 504 -8.09 -34.73 13.68
CA ASN A 504 -9.31 -35.02 12.92
C ASN A 504 -9.04 -34.88 11.42
N LEU A 505 -8.38 -33.80 10.98
CA LEU A 505 -7.96 -33.63 9.59
C LEU A 505 -6.91 -34.68 9.18
N GLN A 506 -5.98 -35.03 10.07
CA GLN A 506 -4.98 -36.05 9.77
C GLN A 506 -5.61 -37.43 9.56
N ALA A 507 -6.65 -37.78 10.32
CA ALA A 507 -7.37 -39.04 10.13
C ALA A 507 -7.95 -39.18 8.71
N LEU A 508 -8.43 -38.08 8.12
CA LEU A 508 -8.98 -38.06 6.75
C LEU A 508 -7.93 -38.28 5.65
N THR A 509 -6.64 -38.20 5.95
CA THR A 509 -5.59 -38.38 4.93
C THR A 509 -5.57 -39.79 4.31
N LYS A 510 -6.03 -40.80 5.07
CA LYS A 510 -6.11 -42.20 4.64
C LYS A 510 -7.46 -42.58 4.04
N GLU A 511 -8.46 -41.72 4.19
CA GLU A 511 -9.81 -41.96 3.69
C GLU A 511 -9.90 -41.80 2.18
N LYS A 512 -10.67 -42.69 1.54
CA LYS A 512 -10.88 -42.70 0.08
C LYS A 512 -12.05 -41.82 -0.35
N ASN A 513 -13.12 -41.78 0.46
CA ASN A 513 -14.35 -41.05 0.16
C ASN A 513 -14.46 -39.88 1.13
N ILE A 514 -14.01 -38.70 0.70
CA ILE A 514 -14.12 -37.47 1.48
C ILE A 514 -14.96 -36.44 0.74
N THR A 515 -15.75 -35.67 1.49
CA THR A 515 -16.61 -34.59 0.99
C THR A 515 -16.18 -33.27 1.62
N ALA A 516 -16.68 -32.16 1.10
CA ALA A 516 -16.46 -30.83 1.66
C ALA A 516 -16.95 -30.72 3.11
N GLU A 517 -18.11 -31.32 3.39
CA GLU A 517 -18.72 -31.36 4.72
C GLU A 517 -17.83 -32.12 5.72
N ILE A 518 -17.34 -33.31 5.35
CA ILE A 518 -16.46 -34.11 6.22
C ILE A 518 -15.17 -33.35 6.57
N ILE A 519 -14.56 -32.67 5.58
CA ILE A 519 -13.37 -31.84 5.81
C ILE A 519 -13.70 -30.66 6.73
N ALA A 520 -14.83 -29.99 6.52
CA ALA A 520 -15.26 -28.87 7.34
C ALA A 520 -15.52 -29.28 8.80
N GLU A 521 -16.27 -30.37 9.02
CA GLU A 521 -16.53 -30.91 10.36
C GLU A 521 -15.23 -31.30 11.09
N ALA A 522 -14.30 -31.95 10.39
CA ALA A 522 -12.99 -32.27 10.96
C ALA A 522 -12.21 -30.99 11.31
N THR A 523 -12.26 -29.99 10.43
CA THR A 523 -11.63 -28.67 10.68
C THR A 523 -12.23 -28.00 11.92
N PHE A 524 -13.56 -28.00 12.07
CA PHE A 524 -14.22 -27.41 13.23
C PHE A 524 -13.85 -28.12 14.53
N LYS A 525 -13.76 -29.46 14.53
CA LYS A 525 -13.31 -30.23 15.70
C LYS A 525 -11.86 -29.90 16.09
N ASP A 526 -10.97 -29.75 15.11
CA ASP A 526 -9.57 -29.37 15.37
C ASP A 526 -9.46 -27.93 15.90
N LEU A 527 -10.29 -27.00 15.39
CA LEU A 527 -10.41 -25.64 15.92
C LEU A 527 -10.99 -25.62 17.34
N ASP A 528 -12.05 -26.39 17.61
CA ASP A 528 -12.64 -26.52 18.94
C ASP A 528 -11.63 -27.08 19.95
N TYR A 529 -10.82 -28.07 19.54
CA TYR A 529 -9.74 -28.60 20.36
C TYR A 529 -8.66 -27.55 20.65
N ALA A 530 -8.26 -26.75 19.66
CA ALA A 530 -7.33 -25.64 19.85
C ALA A 530 -7.87 -24.61 20.87
N ASP A 531 -9.16 -24.27 20.76
CA ASP A 531 -9.85 -23.37 21.70
C ASP A 531 -9.88 -23.96 23.13
N GLN A 532 -10.16 -25.26 23.27
CA GLN A 532 -10.20 -25.97 24.56
C GLN A 532 -8.85 -25.98 25.29
N ILE A 533 -7.75 -26.13 24.55
CA ILE A 533 -6.41 -26.06 25.13
C ILE A 533 -5.90 -24.62 25.23
N HIS A 534 -6.69 -23.61 24.86
CA HIS A 534 -6.28 -22.20 24.83
C HIS A 534 -5.04 -21.98 23.95
N LEU A 535 -5.01 -22.59 22.76
CA LEU A 535 -4.01 -22.34 21.74
C LEU A 535 -4.64 -21.51 20.62
N GLY A 536 -4.26 -20.24 20.53
CA GLY A 536 -4.94 -19.28 19.68
C GLY A 536 -4.76 -19.50 18.16
N ALA A 537 -5.58 -18.79 17.38
CA ALA A 537 -5.59 -18.88 15.92
C ALA A 537 -4.23 -18.53 15.28
N ALA A 538 -3.46 -17.60 15.85
CA ALA A 538 -2.17 -17.22 15.31
C ALA A 538 -1.14 -18.37 15.37
N SER A 539 -1.26 -19.26 16.37
CA SER A 539 -0.44 -20.48 16.47
C SER A 539 -0.89 -21.59 15.52
N THR A 540 -2.20 -21.70 15.24
CA THR A 540 -2.79 -22.89 14.60
C THR A 540 -3.15 -22.70 13.13
N VAL A 541 -3.34 -21.46 12.66
CA VAL A 541 -3.85 -21.15 11.31
C VAL A 541 -3.03 -21.81 10.21
N ASP A 542 -1.70 -21.75 10.27
CA ASP A 542 -0.83 -22.36 9.26
C ASP A 542 -0.96 -23.89 9.22
N ILE A 543 -1.06 -24.52 10.39
CA ILE A 543 -1.12 -25.98 10.54
C ILE A 543 -2.45 -26.50 10.01
N ILE A 544 -3.55 -25.92 10.47
CA ILE A 544 -4.91 -26.32 10.09
C ILE A 544 -5.16 -25.99 8.61
N SER A 545 -4.75 -24.81 8.14
CA SER A 545 -4.94 -24.40 6.73
C SER A 545 -4.20 -25.30 5.76
N LYS A 546 -2.97 -25.69 6.10
CA LYS A 546 -2.20 -26.65 5.32
C LYS A 546 -2.85 -28.04 5.32
N ALA A 547 -3.37 -28.48 6.48
CA ALA A 547 -4.00 -29.78 6.63
C ALA A 547 -5.27 -29.89 5.77
N PHE A 548 -6.27 -29.03 5.95
CA PHE A 548 -7.49 -29.09 5.14
C PHE A 548 -7.19 -28.76 3.67
N GLY A 549 -6.30 -27.81 3.38
CA GLY A 549 -5.92 -27.44 2.01
C GLY A 549 -5.36 -28.63 1.22
N SER A 550 -4.60 -29.52 1.87
CA SER A 550 -4.12 -30.75 1.25
C SER A 550 -5.23 -31.75 0.90
N LEU A 551 -6.29 -31.79 1.72
CA LEU A 551 -7.45 -32.65 1.50
C LEU A 551 -8.37 -32.12 0.40
N LEU A 552 -8.47 -30.78 0.24
CA LEU A 552 -9.25 -30.18 -0.83
C LEU A 552 -8.79 -30.64 -2.22
N ASN A 553 -7.50 -30.92 -2.41
CA ASN A 553 -6.97 -31.43 -3.69
C ASN A 553 -7.52 -32.81 -4.08
N LYS A 554 -8.16 -33.54 -3.17
CA LYS A 554 -8.80 -34.83 -3.44
C LYS A 554 -10.30 -34.71 -3.79
N LEU A 555 -10.88 -33.53 -3.60
CA LEU A 555 -12.29 -33.29 -3.88
C LEU A 555 -12.53 -33.15 -5.38
N ASN A 556 -13.68 -33.61 -5.84
CA ASN A 556 -14.16 -33.30 -7.18
C ASN A 556 -14.60 -31.82 -7.28
N PRO A 557 -14.83 -31.29 -8.50
CA PRO A 557 -15.20 -29.88 -8.67
C PRO A 557 -16.47 -29.44 -7.95
N GLU A 558 -17.48 -30.31 -7.83
CA GLU A 558 -18.74 -30.00 -7.15
C GLU A 558 -18.53 -29.84 -5.64
N GLU A 559 -17.76 -30.74 -5.02
CA GLU A 559 -17.42 -30.67 -3.61
C GLU A 559 -16.49 -29.47 -3.31
N LEU A 560 -15.53 -29.16 -4.20
CA LEU A 560 -14.74 -27.93 -4.08
C LEU A 560 -15.62 -26.68 -4.09
N LYS A 561 -16.62 -26.63 -4.98
CA LYS A 561 -17.57 -25.52 -5.05
C LYS A 561 -18.42 -25.42 -3.77
N LYS A 562 -18.90 -26.55 -3.24
CA LYS A 562 -19.59 -26.58 -1.94
C LYS A 562 -18.70 -26.04 -0.82
N PHE A 563 -17.43 -26.47 -0.77
CA PHE A 563 -16.48 -25.95 0.21
C PHE A 563 -16.30 -24.43 0.08
N ALA A 564 -16.14 -23.93 -1.15
CA ALA A 564 -16.01 -22.50 -1.43
C ALA A 564 -17.23 -21.69 -0.98
N CYS A 565 -18.43 -22.24 -1.18
CA CYS A 565 -19.68 -21.52 -0.91
C CYS A 565 -20.09 -21.54 0.57
N TYR A 566 -19.91 -22.68 1.25
CA TYR A 566 -20.54 -22.91 2.55
C TYR A 566 -19.55 -22.91 3.72
N TYR A 567 -18.33 -23.43 3.55
CA TYR A 567 -17.45 -23.73 4.69
C TYR A 567 -16.22 -22.82 4.78
N GLY A 568 -15.59 -22.46 3.66
CA GLY A 568 -14.30 -21.76 3.68
C GLY A 568 -14.32 -20.42 4.41
N ASN A 569 -15.38 -19.62 4.23
CA ASN A 569 -15.53 -18.33 4.92
C ASN A 569 -15.81 -18.49 6.42
N GLU A 570 -16.52 -19.54 6.82
CA GLU A 570 -16.79 -19.85 8.23
C GLU A 570 -15.50 -20.25 8.96
N ILE A 571 -14.71 -21.14 8.36
CA ILE A 571 -13.37 -21.51 8.86
C ILE A 571 -12.50 -20.25 8.99
N GLY A 572 -12.47 -19.41 7.95
CA GLY A 572 -11.71 -18.15 7.98
C GLY A 572 -12.13 -17.17 9.08
N ARG A 573 -13.41 -17.18 9.50
CA ARG A 573 -13.88 -16.35 10.64
C ARG A 573 -13.33 -16.82 11.98
N ARG A 574 -13.09 -18.12 12.14
CA ARG A 574 -12.50 -18.72 13.36
C ARG A 574 -10.98 -18.61 13.41
N GLN A 575 -10.33 -18.45 12.27
CA GLN A 575 -8.87 -18.32 12.14
C GLN A 575 -8.40 -16.87 11.97
N ARG A 576 -9.16 -15.89 12.48
CA ARG A 576 -8.77 -14.49 12.35
C ARG A 576 -7.60 -14.16 13.26
N CYS A 577 -6.59 -13.55 12.67
CA CYS A 577 -5.45 -13.01 13.39
C CYS A 577 -5.42 -11.48 13.31
N ALA A 578 -4.72 -10.86 14.25
CA ALA A 578 -4.41 -9.43 14.27
C ALA A 578 -2.91 -9.20 14.47
N GLY A 579 -2.47 -7.98 14.16
CA GLY A 579 -1.13 -7.54 14.51
C GLY A 579 -0.97 -7.34 16.01
N PHE A 580 0.21 -7.67 16.52
CA PHE A 580 0.54 -7.55 17.95
C PHE A 580 0.26 -6.15 18.53
N HIS A 581 0.42 -5.09 17.72
CA HIS A 581 0.15 -3.72 18.14
C HIS A 581 -1.32 -3.49 18.52
N TYR A 582 -2.27 -4.12 17.81
CA TYR A 582 -3.69 -4.03 18.15
C TYR A 582 -3.99 -4.70 19.50
N SER A 583 -3.49 -5.93 19.68
CA SER A 583 -3.73 -6.68 20.91
C SER A 583 -3.07 -6.03 22.13
N LYS A 584 -1.84 -5.52 21.98
CA LYS A 584 -1.15 -4.75 23.03
C LYS A 584 -2.01 -3.57 23.49
N THR A 585 -2.53 -2.77 22.57
CA THR A 585 -3.37 -1.60 22.91
C THR A 585 -4.64 -2.01 23.66
N ILE A 586 -5.27 -3.12 23.27
CA ILE A 586 -6.45 -3.63 23.99
C ILE A 586 -6.09 -4.10 25.40
N ASP A 587 -4.95 -4.78 25.56
CA ASP A 587 -4.52 -5.26 26.88
C ASP A 587 -4.15 -4.10 27.82
N GLU A 588 -3.56 -3.02 27.31
CA GLU A 588 -3.34 -1.77 28.04
C GLU A 588 -4.68 -1.15 28.48
N LEU A 589 -5.66 -1.04 27.57
CA LEU A 589 -6.99 -0.51 27.92
C LEU A 589 -7.72 -1.38 28.96
N LYS A 590 -7.56 -2.71 28.94
CA LYS A 590 -8.09 -3.60 29.99
C LYS A 590 -7.44 -3.33 31.34
N GLN A 591 -6.13 -3.15 31.38
CA GLN A 591 -5.40 -2.83 32.63
C GLN A 591 -5.84 -1.48 33.22
N GLU A 592 -6.23 -0.54 32.36
CA GLU A 592 -6.80 0.76 32.73
C GLU A 592 -8.29 0.70 33.12
N ASN A 593 -8.97 -0.46 33.03
CA ASN A 593 -10.43 -0.60 33.14
C ASN A 593 -11.21 0.27 32.13
N ARG A 594 -10.67 0.45 30.92
CA ARG A 594 -11.24 1.25 29.83
C ARG A 594 -11.67 0.42 28.62
N PHE A 595 -11.92 -0.87 28.82
CA PHE A 595 -12.32 -1.79 27.74
C PHE A 595 -13.32 -2.83 28.22
N ASP A 596 -14.45 -2.93 27.50
CA ASP A 596 -15.44 -3.99 27.64
C ASP A 596 -15.65 -4.74 26.34
N HIS A 597 -15.92 -6.05 26.42
CA HIS A 597 -16.24 -6.88 25.26
C HIS A 597 -17.50 -7.70 25.49
N ILE A 598 -18.51 -7.43 24.67
CA ILE A 598 -19.83 -8.06 24.73
C ILE A 598 -19.94 -9.15 23.66
N ALA A 599 -20.32 -10.35 24.08
CA ALA A 599 -20.74 -11.43 23.19
C ALA A 599 -22.21 -11.24 22.79
N GLY A 600 -22.46 -10.70 21.60
CA GLY A 600 -23.81 -10.46 21.12
C GLY A 600 -23.93 -9.91 19.72
N ARG A 601 -25.16 -9.57 19.32
CA ARG A 601 -25.47 -8.92 18.04
C ARG A 601 -26.23 -7.63 18.29
N PHE A 602 -25.86 -6.57 17.58
CA PHE A 602 -26.54 -5.27 17.65
C PHE A 602 -28.03 -5.42 17.35
N ARG A 603 -28.88 -4.74 18.12
CA ARG A 603 -30.32 -4.64 17.87
C ARG A 603 -30.73 -3.22 17.59
N ASP A 604 -30.45 -2.31 18.52
CA ASP A 604 -30.82 -0.91 18.40
C ASP A 604 -29.99 -0.04 19.36
N ILE A 605 -30.14 1.27 19.23
CA ILE A 605 -29.73 2.26 20.20
C ILE A 605 -30.97 2.91 20.81
N ASN A 606 -31.13 2.78 22.13
CA ASN A 606 -32.28 3.31 22.87
C ASN A 606 -31.97 4.69 23.45
N ILE A 607 -32.99 5.56 23.52
CA ILE A 607 -32.91 6.86 24.19
C ILE A 607 -33.29 6.65 25.66
N GLU A 608 -32.39 6.99 26.56
CA GLU A 608 -32.56 6.91 28.01
C GLU A 608 -33.13 8.20 28.60
N ALA A 609 -33.53 8.14 29.88
CA ALA A 609 -33.90 9.33 30.64
C ALA A 609 -32.72 10.33 30.66
N ALA A 610 -33.01 11.62 30.45
CA ALA A 610 -32.04 12.71 30.24
C ALA A 610 -31.37 12.80 28.85
N GLY A 611 -31.80 12.00 27.86
CA GLY A 611 -31.34 12.12 26.47
C GLY A 611 -29.99 11.45 26.20
N GLU A 612 -29.52 10.60 27.11
CA GLU A 612 -28.41 9.68 26.89
C GLU A 612 -28.86 8.51 26.00
N TYR A 613 -27.89 7.74 25.48
CA TYR A 613 -28.19 6.61 24.61
C TYR A 613 -27.59 5.32 25.18
N SER A 614 -28.28 4.19 25.02
CA SER A 614 -27.80 2.87 25.47
C SER A 614 -27.85 1.85 24.33
N LEU A 615 -27.01 0.83 24.42
CA LEU A 615 -26.98 -0.28 23.46
C LEU A 615 -28.01 -1.36 23.83
N GLU A 616 -28.92 -1.68 22.89
CA GLU A 616 -29.66 -2.93 22.92
C GLU A 616 -28.99 -3.98 22.04
N TYR A 617 -28.80 -5.19 22.58
CA TYR A 617 -28.15 -6.29 21.88
C TYR A 617 -28.77 -7.64 22.19
N LEU A 618 -28.70 -8.56 21.23
CA LEU A 618 -29.00 -9.97 21.44
C LEU A 618 -27.79 -10.65 22.06
N ASP A 619 -27.91 -11.06 23.32
CA ASP A 619 -26.87 -11.74 24.06
C ASP A 619 -26.65 -13.17 23.53
N THR A 620 -25.40 -13.51 23.18
CA THR A 620 -25.08 -14.79 22.56
C THR A 620 -25.31 -15.98 23.48
N LYS A 621 -25.06 -15.83 24.79
CA LYS A 621 -25.15 -16.92 25.77
C LYS A 621 -26.60 -17.25 26.12
N SER A 622 -27.43 -16.24 26.31
CA SER A 622 -28.82 -16.39 26.75
C SER A 622 -29.84 -16.39 25.61
N GLY A 623 -29.48 -15.89 24.41
CA GLY A 623 -30.37 -15.76 23.27
C GLY A 623 -31.48 -14.72 23.47
N LYS A 624 -31.35 -13.82 24.45
CA LYS A 624 -32.33 -12.77 24.78
C LYS A 624 -31.78 -11.39 24.50
N ASN A 625 -32.65 -10.43 24.23
CA ASN A 625 -32.26 -9.02 24.16
C ASN A 625 -31.89 -8.54 25.57
N LYS A 626 -30.83 -7.75 25.65
CA LYS A 626 -30.33 -7.08 26.84
C LYS A 626 -29.96 -5.65 26.50
N THR A 627 -30.02 -4.79 27.49
CA THR A 627 -29.50 -3.43 27.43
C THR A 627 -28.16 -3.40 28.16
N TYR A 628 -27.16 -2.78 27.55
CA TYR A 628 -25.87 -2.53 28.18
C TYR A 628 -26.00 -1.40 29.20
N GLU A 629 -25.39 -1.57 30.38
CA GLU A 629 -25.69 -0.74 31.56
C GLU A 629 -25.22 0.71 31.42
N ASP A 630 -24.10 0.96 30.73
CA ASP A 630 -23.56 2.30 30.56
C ASP A 630 -24.05 2.97 29.28
N SER A 631 -24.17 4.29 29.31
CA SER A 631 -24.51 5.07 28.12
C SER A 631 -23.39 5.04 27.07
N VAL A 632 -23.74 5.22 25.80
CA VAL A 632 -22.83 5.31 24.66
C VAL A 632 -23.01 6.66 23.98
N GLY A 633 -21.92 7.36 23.69
CA GLY A 633 -21.98 8.65 22.99
C GLY A 633 -21.44 8.60 21.57
N ILE A 634 -20.61 7.60 21.25
CA ILE A 634 -20.15 7.34 19.89
C ILE A 634 -20.39 5.87 19.56
N VAL A 635 -20.99 5.60 18.41
CA VAL A 635 -21.21 4.23 17.90
C VAL A 635 -20.60 4.13 16.51
N ILE A 636 -19.74 3.13 16.30
CA ILE A 636 -19.05 2.91 15.03
C ILE A 636 -19.39 1.52 14.50
N ASN A 637 -20.02 1.49 13.35
CA ASN A 637 -20.38 0.27 12.65
C ASN A 637 -19.16 -0.30 11.91
N CYS A 638 -18.67 -1.42 12.42
CA CYS A 638 -17.60 -2.20 11.80
C CYS A 638 -18.12 -3.57 11.36
N VAL A 639 -19.43 -3.72 11.18
CA VAL A 639 -19.99 -4.96 10.66
C VAL A 639 -19.50 -5.11 9.23
N GLY A 640 -19.11 -6.33 8.86
CA GLY A 640 -18.63 -6.61 7.52
C GLY A 640 -19.67 -6.35 6.44
N SER A 641 -19.26 -6.63 5.20
CA SER A 641 -20.09 -6.41 4.01
C SER A 641 -21.41 -7.19 4.02
N THR A 642 -22.39 -6.65 3.28
CA THR A 642 -23.67 -7.31 3.01
C THR A 642 -23.54 -8.52 2.07
N ASN A 643 -24.66 -9.08 1.61
CA ASN A 643 -24.67 -10.14 0.60
C ASN A 643 -25.56 -9.76 -0.61
N LEU A 644 -25.33 -10.42 -1.75
CA LEU A 644 -25.99 -10.18 -3.03
C LEU A 644 -27.51 -10.43 -3.03
N THR A 645 -28.04 -11.06 -1.98
CA THR A 645 -29.48 -11.34 -1.85
C THR A 645 -30.24 -10.28 -1.05
N LYS A 646 -29.54 -9.28 -0.49
CA LYS A 646 -30.16 -8.16 0.26
C LYS A 646 -30.58 -7.04 -0.67
N GLN A 647 -31.57 -6.24 -0.24
CA GLN A 647 -32.08 -5.10 -1.01
C GLN A 647 -31.07 -3.94 -1.09
N ASN A 648 -30.12 -3.84 -0.17
CA ASN A 648 -29.20 -2.70 -0.07
C ASN A 648 -27.84 -2.93 -0.77
N ILE A 649 -27.85 -3.57 -1.95
CA ILE A 649 -26.64 -3.69 -2.79
C ILE A 649 -26.55 -2.52 -3.80
N PRO A 650 -25.33 -2.18 -4.30
CA PRO A 650 -25.15 -1.09 -5.27
C PRO A 650 -26.02 -1.23 -6.51
N GLU A 651 -26.51 -0.11 -7.04
CA GLU A 651 -27.48 -0.09 -8.14
C GLU A 651 -26.96 -0.80 -9.40
N LEU A 652 -25.68 -0.62 -9.74
CA LEU A 652 -25.02 -1.35 -10.82
C LEU A 652 -25.20 -2.87 -10.68
N LEU A 653 -24.96 -3.42 -9.48
CA LEU A 653 -25.05 -4.87 -9.24
C LEU A 653 -26.51 -5.35 -9.34
N LYS A 654 -27.48 -4.57 -8.83
CA LYS A 654 -28.92 -4.87 -8.98
C LYS A 654 -29.31 -5.01 -10.44
N LYS A 655 -28.88 -4.06 -11.27
CA LYS A 655 -29.17 -4.06 -12.71
C LYS A 655 -28.49 -5.20 -13.44
N LEU A 656 -27.23 -5.50 -13.14
CA LEU A 656 -26.52 -6.65 -13.72
C LEU A 656 -27.22 -7.98 -13.40
N ILE A 657 -27.72 -8.15 -12.18
CA ILE A 657 -28.52 -9.32 -11.78
C ILE A 657 -29.85 -9.36 -12.54
N LYS A 658 -30.60 -8.24 -12.55
CA LYS A 658 -31.90 -8.14 -13.21
C LYS A 658 -31.82 -8.40 -14.71
N LYS A 659 -30.76 -7.93 -15.37
CA LYS A 659 -30.48 -8.12 -16.80
C LYS A 659 -29.93 -9.53 -17.12
N GLY A 660 -29.58 -10.32 -16.11
CA GLY A 660 -29.01 -11.65 -16.29
C GLY A 660 -27.54 -11.67 -16.69
N TYR A 661 -26.83 -10.53 -16.63
CA TYR A 661 -25.41 -10.46 -16.96
C TYR A 661 -24.51 -11.02 -15.86
N CYS A 662 -24.98 -11.04 -14.62
CA CYS A 662 -24.29 -11.65 -13.50
C CYS A 662 -25.28 -12.43 -12.63
N LYS A 663 -24.98 -13.69 -12.33
CA LYS A 663 -25.82 -14.55 -11.49
C LYS A 663 -25.14 -14.80 -10.14
N PRO A 664 -25.75 -14.41 -9.00
CA PRO A 664 -25.18 -14.72 -7.69
C PRO A 664 -25.02 -16.23 -7.50
N ASN A 665 -23.89 -16.67 -6.95
CA ASN A 665 -23.68 -18.07 -6.61
C ASN A 665 -24.13 -18.37 -5.16
N ASP A 666 -24.05 -19.64 -4.78
CA ASP A 666 -24.52 -20.15 -3.49
C ASP A 666 -23.82 -19.51 -2.27
N SER A 667 -22.63 -18.94 -2.42
CA SER A 667 -21.96 -18.20 -1.34
C SER A 667 -22.71 -16.93 -0.94
N LYS A 668 -23.58 -16.43 -1.82
CA LYS A 668 -24.33 -15.15 -1.72
C LYS A 668 -23.44 -13.90 -1.71
N ILE A 669 -22.11 -14.04 -1.76
CA ILE A 669 -21.17 -12.92 -1.72
C ILE A 669 -20.33 -12.81 -3.01
N GLY A 670 -20.54 -13.72 -3.96
CA GLY A 670 -19.93 -13.66 -5.29
C GLY A 670 -20.87 -14.11 -6.41
N PHE A 671 -20.42 -13.88 -7.64
CA PHE A 671 -21.12 -14.22 -8.86
C PHE A 671 -20.58 -15.51 -9.48
N GLU A 672 -21.41 -16.25 -10.19
CA GLU A 672 -20.98 -17.36 -11.04
C GLU A 672 -20.16 -16.82 -12.22
N VAL A 673 -19.01 -17.43 -12.47
CA VAL A 673 -18.15 -17.15 -13.63
C VAL A 673 -17.62 -18.45 -14.23
N ASN A 674 -17.22 -18.41 -15.50
CA ASN A 674 -16.48 -19.52 -16.11
C ASN A 674 -14.99 -19.50 -15.72
N GLU A 675 -14.21 -20.46 -16.24
CA GLU A 675 -12.76 -20.56 -16.01
C GLU A 675 -11.96 -19.35 -16.53
N GLN A 676 -12.57 -18.53 -17.38
CA GLN A 676 -12.00 -17.28 -17.92
C GLN A 676 -12.43 -16.05 -17.09
N LEU A 677 -12.99 -16.27 -15.89
CA LEU A 677 -13.46 -15.22 -14.98
C LEU A 677 -14.58 -14.37 -15.59
N GLU A 678 -15.31 -14.93 -16.55
CA GLU A 678 -16.34 -14.26 -17.33
C GLU A 678 -17.73 -14.61 -16.79
N ALA A 679 -18.50 -13.58 -16.45
CA ALA A 679 -19.89 -13.71 -15.98
C ALA A 679 -20.88 -13.66 -17.15
N SER A 680 -20.53 -12.94 -18.21
CA SER A 680 -21.22 -12.86 -19.50
C SER A 680 -20.21 -12.54 -20.58
N ASP A 681 -20.49 -12.87 -21.83
CA ASP A 681 -19.52 -12.70 -22.92
C ASP A 681 -18.92 -11.27 -22.96
N ASN A 682 -17.60 -11.19 -22.78
CA ASN A 682 -16.72 -10.03 -22.58
C ASN A 682 -16.94 -9.17 -21.31
N LEU A 683 -17.71 -9.65 -20.33
CA LEU A 683 -17.85 -9.08 -18.99
C LEU A 683 -17.19 -10.01 -17.96
N HIS A 684 -16.03 -9.58 -17.46
CA HIS A 684 -15.22 -10.31 -16.49
C HIS A 684 -15.38 -9.74 -15.08
N ILE A 685 -15.22 -10.59 -14.08
CA ILE A 685 -15.26 -10.20 -12.66
C ILE A 685 -13.91 -10.52 -12.03
N VAL A 686 -13.36 -9.58 -11.26
CA VAL A 686 -12.15 -9.80 -10.47
C VAL A 686 -12.25 -9.16 -9.09
N GLY A 687 -11.65 -9.83 -8.10
CA GLY A 687 -11.68 -9.41 -6.70
C GLY A 687 -12.73 -10.16 -5.88
N PRO A 688 -13.20 -9.57 -4.76
CA PRO A 688 -14.03 -10.25 -3.75
C PRO A 688 -15.29 -10.94 -4.28
N LEU A 689 -15.89 -10.39 -5.34
CA LEU A 689 -17.10 -10.94 -5.98
C LEU A 689 -16.87 -12.27 -6.71
N LEU A 690 -15.66 -12.82 -6.71
CA LEU A 690 -15.35 -14.18 -7.17
C LEU A 690 -15.52 -15.25 -6.09
N ALA A 691 -15.84 -14.88 -4.85
CA ALA A 691 -16.09 -15.85 -3.78
C ALA A 691 -17.19 -16.86 -4.17
N GLY A 692 -16.99 -18.14 -3.85
CA GLY A 692 -17.87 -19.26 -4.22
C GLY A 692 -17.49 -19.99 -5.51
N ASN A 693 -16.43 -19.59 -6.22
CA ASN A 693 -15.99 -20.23 -7.47
C ASN A 693 -14.77 -21.15 -7.28
N VAL A 694 -14.44 -21.91 -8.31
CA VAL A 694 -13.27 -22.81 -8.38
C VAL A 694 -12.48 -22.48 -9.64
N PHE A 695 -11.16 -22.29 -9.50
CA PHE A 695 -10.25 -22.06 -10.64
C PHE A 695 -9.01 -22.93 -10.47
N ASP A 696 -8.55 -23.58 -11.54
CA ASP A 696 -7.40 -24.49 -11.54
C ASP A 696 -7.45 -25.52 -10.40
N GLY A 697 -8.62 -26.08 -10.12
CA GLY A 697 -8.84 -27.04 -9.03
C GLY A 697 -8.76 -26.44 -7.62
N LYS A 698 -8.75 -25.11 -7.47
CA LYS A 698 -8.68 -24.41 -6.19
C LYS A 698 -9.99 -23.68 -5.90
N ALA A 699 -10.59 -24.01 -4.75
CA ALA A 699 -11.75 -23.31 -4.23
C ALA A 699 -11.38 -21.87 -3.79
N VAL A 700 -12.25 -20.90 -4.12
CA VAL A 700 -12.09 -19.49 -3.78
C VAL A 700 -13.29 -19.04 -2.96
N TRP A 701 -13.12 -18.84 -1.65
CA TRP A 701 -14.19 -18.39 -0.73
C TRP A 701 -14.02 -16.96 -0.22
N HIS A 702 -12.86 -16.35 -0.42
CA HIS A 702 -12.64 -14.91 -0.27
C HIS A 702 -11.46 -14.46 -1.16
N VAL A 703 -11.40 -13.18 -1.51
CA VAL A 703 -10.35 -12.62 -2.39
C VAL A 703 -9.83 -11.30 -1.83
N GLU A 704 -9.26 -11.37 -0.62
CA GLU A 704 -8.71 -10.21 0.10
C GLU A 704 -7.22 -10.40 0.44
N HIS A 705 -6.68 -11.59 0.15
CA HIS A 705 -5.25 -11.88 0.31
C HIS A 705 -4.51 -11.55 -0.99
N CYS A 706 -3.44 -10.75 -0.94
CA CYS A 706 -2.73 -10.29 -2.13
C CYS A 706 -2.20 -11.44 -2.99
N GLY A 707 -1.81 -12.57 -2.40
CA GLY A 707 -1.36 -13.73 -3.18
C GLY A 707 -2.45 -14.31 -4.07
N ARG A 708 -3.70 -14.40 -3.57
CA ARG A 708 -4.86 -14.80 -4.38
C ARG A 708 -5.19 -13.76 -5.45
N ILE A 709 -5.11 -12.47 -5.11
CA ILE A 709 -5.36 -11.39 -6.05
C ILE A 709 -4.35 -11.45 -7.21
N ILE A 710 -3.06 -11.61 -6.92
CA ILE A 710 -1.99 -11.73 -7.93
C ILE A 710 -2.26 -12.93 -8.84
N TRP A 711 -2.52 -14.11 -8.27
CA TRP A 711 -2.81 -15.32 -9.06
C TRP A 711 -4.04 -15.15 -9.98
N LEU A 712 -5.19 -14.68 -9.46
CA LEU A 712 -6.38 -14.48 -10.28
C LEU A 712 -6.18 -13.39 -11.35
N SER A 713 -5.37 -12.38 -11.06
CA SER A 713 -4.99 -11.35 -12.02
C SER A 713 -4.17 -11.92 -13.17
N GLN A 714 -3.27 -12.88 -12.91
CA GLN A 714 -2.52 -13.60 -13.94
C GLN A 714 -3.46 -14.40 -14.85
N VAL A 715 -4.40 -15.15 -14.25
CA VAL A 715 -5.40 -15.93 -15.00
C VAL A 715 -6.16 -15.03 -15.99
N LEU A 716 -6.70 -13.89 -15.53
CA LEU A 716 -7.41 -12.97 -16.42
C LEU A 716 -6.50 -12.37 -17.50
N SER A 717 -5.28 -11.97 -17.12
CA SER A 717 -4.34 -11.32 -18.04
C SER A 717 -3.93 -12.22 -19.20
N GLU A 718 -3.73 -13.52 -18.95
CA GLU A 718 -3.47 -14.51 -20.00
C GLU A 718 -4.64 -14.61 -20.98
N LYS A 719 -5.89 -14.63 -20.48
CA LYS A 719 -7.08 -14.67 -21.35
C LYS A 719 -7.25 -13.39 -22.16
N MET A 720 -6.96 -12.23 -21.57
CA MET A 720 -6.94 -10.95 -22.28
C MET A 720 -5.89 -10.96 -23.38
N ASN A 721 -4.68 -11.45 -23.10
CA ASN A 721 -3.62 -11.57 -24.10
C ASN A 721 -4.03 -12.50 -25.26
N ASP A 722 -4.62 -13.65 -24.95
CA ASP A 722 -5.07 -14.61 -25.97
C ASP A 722 -6.16 -14.02 -26.88
N TYR A 723 -7.08 -13.23 -26.31
CA TYR A 723 -8.12 -12.53 -27.04
C TYR A 723 -7.55 -11.49 -28.01
N PHE A 724 -6.63 -10.64 -27.55
CA PHE A 724 -6.11 -9.53 -28.36
C PHE A 724 -5.05 -9.94 -29.37
N PHE A 725 -4.26 -10.98 -29.08
CA PHE A 725 -3.05 -11.27 -29.85
C PHE A 725 -2.95 -12.71 -30.39
N LYS A 726 -3.41 -13.75 -29.67
CA LYS A 726 -3.26 -15.13 -30.16
C LYS A 726 -4.30 -15.54 -31.22
N LYS A 727 -5.55 -15.05 -31.15
CA LYS A 727 -6.56 -15.35 -32.19
C LYS A 727 -6.23 -14.75 -33.57
N THR A 728 -5.37 -13.74 -33.63
CA THR A 728 -4.93 -13.08 -34.87
C THR A 728 -3.82 -13.85 -35.61
N GLU A 729 -2.93 -14.55 -34.91
CA GLU A 729 -1.83 -15.31 -35.54
C GLU A 729 -2.33 -16.55 -36.32
N LEU A 730 -3.50 -17.11 -35.98
CA LEU A 730 -4.11 -18.22 -36.70
C LEU A 730 -4.85 -17.81 -37.98
N LYS A 731 -4.99 -16.50 -38.27
CA LYS A 731 -5.64 -16.00 -39.50
C LYS A 731 -4.64 -15.66 -40.63
N GLU A 732 -3.34 -15.78 -40.40
CA GLU A 732 -2.31 -15.65 -41.44
C GLU A 732 -1.74 -17.02 -41.84
N LYS A 733 -2.59 -17.88 -42.42
CA LYS A 733 -2.13 -18.89 -43.37
C LYS A 733 -2.88 -18.68 -44.68
N PRO A 734 -2.23 -18.17 -45.74
CA PRO A 734 -2.79 -18.26 -47.08
C PRO A 734 -2.92 -19.74 -47.46
N ILE A 735 -4.04 -20.09 -48.10
CA ILE A 735 -4.26 -21.38 -48.77
C ILE A 735 -3.19 -21.60 -49.84
#